data_AF-A0A1H4HEC4-F1
#
_entry.id   AF-A0A1H4HEC4-F1
#
_cell.length_a   1.000
_cell.length_b   1.000
_cell.length_c   1.000
_cell.angle_alpha   90.00
_cell.angle_beta   90.00
_cell.angle_gamma   90.00
#
_symmetry.space_group_name_H-M   'P 1'
#
loop_
_entity.id
_entity.type
_entity.pdbx_description
1 polymer ?
#
loop_
_entity_poly.entity_id
_entity_poly.type
_entity_poly.pdbx_seq_one_letter_code
_entity_poly.pdbx_strand_id
1 'polypeptide(L)'
;MPRVFVIRGFGVKQDGKGRSIDFDAVHAKLIAPAVQRCEGLSGGTTAEVIDAGNIRADMFGLIIEADIVICDITIHNANVFYELGVRHALRKKHTVMIKGDPSADGTPFDLSTDRYLKYSIDDPAAAVDDLVATLRSSLHSERETDSPIFLMLPKLTETDPAEVTLVPLDLSEEIERAERAADRGWLRVIAEDLQGQRYEREGLRRVGRAQWSVKDVAGARRSWEKVRGADQGDVEANLALANLYEREYRSTGRASLLELSNQAIRRITEDSACTPAQAAEALALKGRNLKTLWRLPFANAADVGAARALALDRRAIESYDAYREAFERDLNAFYPGLAALQMGHALLVLSELAGWKNLFRQQRDADRAREDLENELPVLAQVVGAAVARAQRFDADKIWADIADADLRFLTLSEDALAANPGLVVQAYHDAIPPDKAFAWDAASGQLKLFAALGIRAATVAAVMDSFGERGEAPGRHLVVFAGHRVDAPDAPPRFPAAVESRASELIGARLEMLSAQVDQNGRRLSMTVLASAARGADLLVHELCADRRIPARLCLPMPPDVVARLAFPEADEWRVRFQRIVRSNQASLLQLGDGAELPLWLQGRPGMDPWERGNRWVMHLADAWGADRVTLLVLWDGHDDGANGGTAQMVRLARAQGSFAIEVIDSRQLLH
;
A
#
# COMPACT_ATOMS: atom_id res chain seq x y z
N MET A 1 1.04 3.07 13.85
CA MET A 1 0.32 3.65 15.00
C MET A 1 1.29 4.38 15.90
N PRO A 2 0.91 5.45 16.61
CA PRO A 2 1.82 6.18 17.49
C PRO A 2 2.33 5.28 18.62
N ARG A 3 3.63 5.36 18.90
CA ARG A 3 4.34 4.58 19.91
C ARG A 3 4.69 5.42 21.12
N VAL A 4 4.49 4.85 22.31
CA VAL A 4 4.93 5.41 23.59
C VAL A 4 6.10 4.63 24.17
N PHE A 5 7.06 5.35 24.74
CA PHE A 5 8.10 4.76 25.59
C PHE A 5 8.11 5.43 26.96
N VAL A 6 8.21 4.63 28.02
CA VAL A 6 8.14 5.11 29.41
C VAL A 6 9.50 5.00 30.09
N ILE A 7 10.09 6.16 30.37
CA ILE A 7 11.31 6.35 31.16
C ILE A 7 10.90 6.57 32.62
N ARG A 8 11.27 5.63 33.52
CA ARG A 8 10.94 5.73 34.95
C ARG A 8 11.94 4.96 35.84
N GLY A 9 11.86 5.16 37.15
CA GLY A 9 12.47 4.24 38.12
C GLY A 9 11.80 2.86 38.13
N PHE A 10 12.51 1.83 38.62
CA PHE A 10 11.98 0.46 38.78
C PHE A 10 11.85 0.07 40.25
N GLY A 11 10.75 -0.58 40.61
CA GLY A 11 10.45 -0.97 41.97
C GLY A 11 10.32 0.22 42.92
N VAL A 12 10.59 -0.04 44.20
CA VAL A 12 10.57 0.96 45.25
C VAL A 12 11.92 1.68 45.32
N LYS A 13 11.91 3.00 45.22
CA LYS A 13 13.09 3.86 45.40
C LYS A 13 12.83 4.91 46.48
N GLN A 14 13.90 5.52 46.97
CA GLN A 14 13.82 6.58 47.98
C GLN A 14 14.17 7.93 47.36
N ASP A 15 13.51 8.99 47.81
CA ASP A 15 13.94 10.37 47.55
C ASP A 15 15.14 10.75 48.44
N GLY A 16 15.69 11.96 48.24
CA GLY A 16 16.83 12.47 49.00
C GLY A 16 16.61 12.66 50.52
N LYS A 17 15.38 12.47 51.02
CA LYS A 17 15.06 12.45 52.46
C LYS A 17 14.56 11.08 52.95
N GLY A 18 14.61 10.05 52.12
CA GLY A 18 14.28 8.68 52.48
C GLY A 18 12.80 8.30 52.32
N ARG A 19 11.94 9.16 51.74
CA ARG A 19 10.54 8.79 51.44
C ARG A 19 10.54 7.72 50.35
N SER A 20 9.88 6.60 50.60
CA SER A 20 9.76 5.51 49.64
C SER A 20 8.67 5.79 48.61
N ILE A 21 8.97 5.55 47.33
CA ILE A 21 8.11 5.78 46.18
C ILE A 21 8.12 4.48 45.36
N ASP A 22 6.92 3.92 45.14
CA ASP A 22 6.73 2.70 44.34
C ASP A 22 6.42 3.07 42.89
N PHE A 23 7.44 3.00 42.02
CA PHE A 23 7.29 3.35 40.61
C PHE A 23 6.51 2.29 39.81
N ASP A 24 6.43 1.05 40.30
CA ASP A 24 5.61 0.02 39.66
C ASP A 24 4.13 0.30 39.94
N ALA A 25 3.79 0.76 41.15
CA ALA A 25 2.45 1.23 41.47
C ALA A 25 2.07 2.49 40.67
N VAL A 26 2.99 3.45 40.51
CA VAL A 26 2.75 4.63 39.65
C VAL A 26 2.48 4.19 38.21
N HIS A 27 3.27 3.27 37.66
CA HIS A 27 3.06 2.78 36.30
C HIS A 27 1.69 2.10 36.15
N ALA A 28 1.35 1.17 37.05
CA ALA A 28 0.10 0.40 36.99
C ALA A 28 -1.15 1.25 37.23
N LYS A 29 -1.07 2.29 38.08
CA LYS A 29 -2.24 3.10 38.48
C LYS A 29 -2.41 4.40 37.69
N LEU A 30 -1.33 4.95 37.13
CA LEU A 30 -1.34 6.23 36.40
C LEU A 30 -0.98 6.05 34.92
N ILE A 31 0.22 5.56 34.62
CA ILE A 31 0.78 5.59 33.27
C ILE A 31 0.05 4.61 32.34
N ALA A 32 -0.03 3.34 32.71
CA ALA A 32 -0.65 2.31 31.86
C ALA A 32 -2.15 2.58 31.59
N PRO A 33 -2.97 2.97 32.59
CA PRO A 33 -4.36 3.37 32.33
C PRO A 33 -4.48 4.59 31.42
N ALA A 34 -3.58 5.58 31.53
CA ALA A 34 -3.60 6.76 30.67
C ALA A 34 -3.25 6.42 29.21
N VAL A 35 -2.25 5.56 29.00
CA VAL A 35 -1.88 5.07 27.66
C VAL A 35 -3.02 4.26 27.04
N GLN A 36 -3.63 3.33 27.78
CA GLN A 36 -4.75 2.52 27.30
C GLN A 36 -5.98 3.36 26.89
N ARG A 37 -6.18 4.52 27.53
CA ARG A 37 -7.27 5.46 27.19
C ARG A 37 -6.95 6.37 26.00
N CYS A 38 -5.72 6.34 25.48
CA CYS A 38 -5.36 7.04 24.25
C CYS A 38 -5.52 6.09 23.06
N GLU A 39 -6.54 6.34 22.23
CA GLU A 39 -6.81 5.50 21.05
C GLU A 39 -5.59 5.42 20.13
N GLY A 40 -5.20 4.20 19.78
CA GLY A 40 -4.10 3.92 18.87
C GLY A 40 -2.69 4.11 19.45
N LEU A 41 -2.53 4.53 20.71
CA LEU A 41 -1.22 4.61 21.36
C LEU A 41 -0.81 3.24 21.90
N SER A 42 0.36 2.74 21.49
CA SER A 42 0.88 1.43 21.91
C SER A 42 2.34 1.52 22.34
N GLY A 43 2.80 0.63 23.22
CA GLY A 43 4.16 0.65 23.75
C GLY A 43 4.19 0.50 25.27
N GLY A 44 5.35 0.66 25.87
CA GLY A 44 5.57 0.28 27.27
C GLY A 44 6.91 0.74 27.84
N THR A 45 7.39 0.04 28.86
CA THR A 45 8.68 0.30 29.52
C THR A 45 9.67 -0.84 29.25
N THR A 46 10.97 -0.64 29.52
CA THR A 46 12.03 -1.63 29.28
C THR A 46 11.84 -2.96 30.01
N ALA A 47 11.06 -3.00 31.10
CA ALA A 47 10.74 -4.24 31.82
C ALA A 47 9.87 -5.23 31.02
N GLU A 48 9.19 -4.79 29.96
CA GLU A 48 8.36 -5.65 29.10
C GLU A 48 9.13 -6.26 27.92
N VAL A 49 10.39 -5.86 27.68
CA VAL A 49 11.23 -6.38 26.60
C VAL A 49 12.00 -7.60 27.13
N ILE A 50 11.37 -8.77 27.06
CA ILE A 50 12.00 -10.06 27.37
C ILE A 50 12.71 -10.55 26.10
N ASP A 51 13.88 -9.98 25.80
CA ASP A 51 14.78 -10.51 24.77
C ASP A 51 16.19 -10.67 25.32
N ALA A 52 16.91 -11.70 24.86
CA ALA A 52 18.26 -12.02 25.31
C ALA A 52 19.28 -11.18 24.52
N GLY A 53 19.61 -9.97 25.01
CA GLY A 53 20.52 -9.03 24.36
C GLY A 53 21.08 -7.95 25.28
N ASN A 54 21.90 -7.05 24.73
CA ASN A 54 22.38 -5.88 25.49
C ASN A 54 21.23 -4.86 25.60
N ILE A 55 20.48 -4.94 26.70
CA ILE A 55 19.32 -4.12 27.07
C ILE A 55 19.49 -2.62 26.71
N ARG A 56 20.71 -2.08 26.74
CA ARG A 56 20.99 -0.66 26.44
C ARG A 56 20.94 -0.30 24.95
N ALA A 57 21.34 -1.19 24.04
CA ALA A 57 21.28 -0.91 22.60
C ALA A 57 19.81 -0.87 22.11
N ASP A 58 18.98 -1.79 22.62
CA ASP A 58 17.56 -1.85 22.27
C ASP A 58 16.78 -0.67 22.86
N MET A 59 17.14 -0.23 24.06
CA MET A 59 16.51 0.89 24.76
C MET A 59 16.63 2.23 24.02
N PHE A 60 17.82 2.58 23.50
CA PHE A 60 17.97 3.83 22.75
C PHE A 60 17.20 3.80 21.44
N GLY A 61 17.20 2.65 20.75
CA GLY A 61 16.31 2.45 19.59
C GLY A 61 14.85 2.71 19.95
N LEU A 62 14.37 2.20 21.09
CA LEU A 62 12.99 2.43 21.54
C LEU A 62 12.68 3.91 21.86
N ILE A 63 13.63 4.65 22.44
CA ILE A 63 13.50 6.10 22.69
C ILE A 63 13.47 6.89 21.38
N ILE A 64 14.31 6.52 20.42
CA ILE A 64 14.37 7.15 19.10
C ILE A 64 13.14 6.78 18.27
N GLU A 65 12.57 5.60 18.42
CA GLU A 65 11.36 5.17 17.70
C GLU A 65 10.06 5.73 18.27
N ALA A 66 10.02 6.04 19.57
CA ALA A 66 8.80 6.50 20.20
C ALA A 66 8.33 7.85 19.64
N ASP A 67 7.05 7.92 19.26
CA ASP A 67 6.38 9.16 18.87
C ASP A 67 6.20 10.09 20.07
N ILE A 68 5.98 9.49 21.25
CA ILE A 68 5.90 10.20 22.53
C ILE A 68 6.65 9.46 23.63
N VAL A 69 7.40 10.20 24.44
CA VAL A 69 8.07 9.67 25.63
C VAL A 69 7.39 10.21 26.88
N ILE A 70 7.08 9.33 27.83
CA ILE A 70 6.66 9.70 29.19
C ILE A 70 7.88 9.54 30.09
N CYS A 71 8.31 10.61 30.75
CA CYS A 71 9.48 10.60 31.62
C CYS A 71 9.12 10.98 33.05
N ASP A 72 9.30 10.06 33.99
CA ASP A 72 9.04 10.27 35.41
C ASP A 72 10.28 10.81 36.14
N ILE A 73 10.26 12.11 36.43
CA ILE A 73 11.35 12.86 37.08
C ILE A 73 11.08 13.09 38.59
N THR A 74 10.34 12.18 39.23
CA THR A 74 9.97 12.30 40.65
C THR A 74 11.18 12.35 41.58
N ILE A 75 12.21 11.53 41.31
CA ILE A 75 13.46 11.46 42.08
C ILE A 75 14.68 11.72 41.20
N HIS A 76 15.84 11.97 41.80
CA HIS A 76 17.12 12.14 41.09
C HIS A 76 17.72 10.79 40.63
N ASN A 77 17.09 10.19 39.61
CA ASN A 77 17.56 8.93 39.01
C ASN A 77 18.47 9.21 37.81
N ALA A 78 19.76 8.87 37.93
CA ALA A 78 20.76 9.08 36.88
C ALA A 78 20.41 8.39 35.55
N ASN A 79 19.81 7.20 35.58
CA ASN A 79 19.41 6.48 34.36
C ASN A 79 18.28 7.21 33.64
N VAL A 80 17.28 7.69 34.40
CA VAL A 80 16.14 8.44 33.85
C VAL A 80 16.62 9.72 33.16
N PHE A 81 17.52 10.48 33.81
CA PHE A 81 18.05 11.70 33.20
C PHE A 81 18.93 11.43 31.98
N TYR A 82 19.67 10.30 31.98
CA TYR A 82 20.47 9.90 30.83
C TYR A 82 19.58 9.57 29.62
N GLU A 83 18.51 8.79 29.82
CA GLU A 83 17.52 8.46 28.77
C GLU A 83 16.77 9.70 28.28
N LEU A 84 16.37 10.60 29.19
CA LEU A 84 15.76 11.89 28.84
C LEU A 84 16.71 12.77 28.01
N GLY A 85 18.00 12.78 28.37
CA GLY A 85 19.03 13.49 27.62
C GLY A 85 19.18 12.95 26.19
N VAL A 86 19.16 11.63 26.01
CA VAL A 86 19.17 11.01 24.67
C VAL A 86 17.92 11.39 23.88
N ARG A 87 16.74 11.35 24.51
CA ARG A 87 15.49 11.80 23.87
C ARG A 87 15.60 13.24 23.38
N HIS A 88 16.02 14.16 24.24
CA HIS A 88 16.19 15.57 23.87
C HIS A 88 17.26 15.77 22.78
N ALA A 89 18.33 14.96 22.76
CA ALA A 89 19.43 15.14 21.81
C ALA A 89 19.11 14.65 20.40
N LEU A 90 18.27 13.61 20.27
CA LEU A 90 18.06 12.91 19.00
C LEU A 90 16.67 13.14 18.40
N ARG A 91 15.68 13.57 19.21
CA ARG A 91 14.30 13.78 18.77
C ARG A 91 13.79 15.16 19.19
N LYS A 92 13.06 15.83 18.30
CA LYS A 92 12.51 17.17 18.56
C LYS A 92 11.28 17.14 19.47
N LYS A 93 10.48 16.07 19.37
CA LYS A 93 9.19 15.89 20.05
C LYS A 93 8.67 14.45 19.87
N HIS A 94 7.69 13.97 20.64
CA HIS A 94 7.08 14.58 21.83
C HIS A 94 7.67 14.02 23.14
N THR A 95 7.83 14.87 24.15
CA THR A 95 8.34 14.50 25.48
C THR A 95 7.42 15.05 26.57
N VAL A 96 6.80 14.15 27.34
CA VAL A 96 5.91 14.48 28.46
C VAL A 96 6.60 14.10 29.77
N MET A 97 6.91 15.09 30.59
CA MET A 97 7.48 14.86 31.93
C MET A 97 6.37 14.79 32.99
N ILE A 98 6.49 13.85 33.92
CA ILE A 98 5.63 13.73 35.10
C ILE A 98 6.47 13.82 36.38
N LYS A 99 5.88 14.34 37.46
CA LYS A 99 6.56 14.48 38.76
C LYS A 99 5.61 14.23 39.93
N GLY A 100 5.97 13.30 40.79
CA GLY A 100 5.27 12.99 42.02
C GLY A 100 5.48 14.07 43.10
N ASP A 101 4.40 14.39 43.80
CA ASP A 101 4.36 15.30 44.94
C ASP A 101 3.72 14.60 46.16
N PRO A 102 4.25 14.79 47.38
CA PRO A 102 5.47 15.51 47.69
C PRO A 102 6.73 14.62 47.59
N SER A 103 7.74 15.09 46.86
CA SER A 103 9.09 14.49 46.77
C SER A 103 10.13 15.49 47.29
N ALA A 104 11.11 15.01 48.05
CA ALA A 104 12.22 15.84 48.51
C ALA A 104 13.18 16.25 47.39
N ASP A 105 13.18 15.51 46.29
CA ASP A 105 14.03 15.77 45.14
C ASP A 105 13.38 16.83 44.24
N GLY A 106 13.98 18.01 44.17
CA GLY A 106 13.54 19.10 43.29
C GLY A 106 13.78 18.78 41.80
N THR A 107 13.17 19.54 40.91
CA THR A 107 13.49 19.45 39.47
C THR A 107 14.92 19.97 39.22
N PRO A 108 15.78 19.25 38.48
CA PRO A 108 17.12 19.74 38.12
C PRO A 108 17.09 21.10 37.42
N PHE A 109 18.15 21.91 37.60
CA PHE A 109 18.22 23.28 37.08
C PHE A 109 17.93 23.36 35.57
N ASP A 110 18.56 22.50 34.76
CA ASP A 110 18.38 22.48 33.30
C ASP A 110 16.97 22.07 32.83
N LEU A 111 16.16 21.49 33.72
CA LEU A 111 14.76 21.12 33.46
C LEU A 111 13.77 22.04 34.18
N SER A 112 14.26 23.04 34.92
CA SER A 112 13.42 23.85 35.83
C SER A 112 12.44 24.77 35.10
N THR A 113 12.75 25.13 33.85
CA THR A 113 11.89 25.92 32.96
C THR A 113 10.86 25.08 32.22
N ASP A 114 11.01 23.75 32.24
CA ASP A 114 10.17 22.86 31.46
C ASP A 114 8.87 22.54 32.20
N ARG A 115 7.80 22.33 31.42
CA ARG A 115 6.50 21.94 31.96
C ARG A 115 6.49 20.45 32.27
N TYR A 116 5.99 20.10 33.45
CA TYR A 116 5.73 18.71 33.84
C TYR A 116 4.36 18.60 34.52
N LEU A 117 3.70 17.46 34.34
CA LEU A 117 2.46 17.13 35.02
C LEU A 117 2.77 16.65 36.44
N LYS A 118 2.11 17.25 37.44
CA LYS A 118 2.23 16.79 38.83
C LYS A 118 1.22 15.70 39.12
N TYR A 119 1.60 14.71 39.93
CA TYR A 119 0.68 13.70 40.47
C TYR A 119 0.93 13.49 41.96
N SER A 120 -0.07 13.03 42.70
CA SER A 120 0.10 12.66 44.12
C SER A 120 0.80 11.31 44.22
N ILE A 121 1.91 11.23 44.97
CA ILE A 121 2.60 9.95 45.22
C ILE A 121 1.69 8.98 45.97
N ASP A 122 0.83 9.50 46.85
CA ASP A 122 -0.07 8.71 47.68
C ASP A 122 -1.33 8.26 46.93
N ASP A 123 -1.72 9.00 45.88
CA ASP A 123 -2.83 8.67 44.99
C ASP A 123 -2.52 8.99 43.51
N PRO A 124 -1.71 8.16 42.83
CA PRO A 124 -1.36 8.40 41.42
C PRO A 124 -2.57 8.31 40.48
N ALA A 125 -3.60 7.53 40.84
CA ALA A 125 -4.75 7.29 39.99
C ALA A 125 -5.58 8.55 39.74
N ALA A 126 -5.55 9.51 40.68
CA ALA A 126 -6.23 10.80 40.54
C ALA A 126 -5.73 11.63 39.33
N ALA A 127 -4.50 11.40 38.85
CA ALA A 127 -3.92 12.15 37.74
C ALA A 127 -4.11 11.48 36.36
N VAL A 128 -4.85 10.36 36.26
CA VAL A 128 -5.03 9.64 34.99
C VAL A 128 -5.68 10.52 33.94
N ASP A 129 -6.76 11.24 34.29
CA ASP A 129 -7.46 12.12 33.34
C ASP A 129 -6.55 13.26 32.85
N ASP A 130 -5.76 13.85 33.75
CA ASP A 130 -4.82 14.91 33.40
C ASP A 130 -3.68 14.40 32.50
N LEU A 131 -3.19 13.19 32.74
CA LEU A 131 -2.18 12.56 31.89
C LEU A 131 -2.75 12.23 30.51
N VAL A 132 -3.98 11.71 30.42
CA VAL A 132 -4.67 11.48 29.14
C VAL A 132 -4.81 12.78 28.36
N ALA A 133 -5.26 13.86 29.01
CA ALA A 133 -5.39 15.17 28.38
C ALA A 133 -4.04 15.71 27.89
N THR A 134 -2.98 15.53 28.69
CA THR A 134 -1.61 15.95 28.35
C THR A 134 -1.07 15.16 27.15
N LEU A 135 -1.18 13.82 27.16
CA LEU A 135 -0.72 12.97 26.06
C LEU A 135 -1.41 13.32 24.75
N ARG A 136 -2.75 13.47 24.77
CA ARG A 136 -3.52 13.88 23.60
C ARG A 136 -3.10 15.27 23.14
N SER A 137 -2.97 16.24 24.03
CA SER A 137 -2.53 17.59 23.65
C SER A 137 -1.13 17.61 23.06
N SER A 138 -0.20 16.81 23.59
CA SER A 138 1.17 16.73 23.08
C SER A 138 1.21 16.12 21.69
N LEU A 139 0.53 14.98 21.47
CA LEU A 139 0.46 14.31 20.17
C LEU A 139 -0.15 15.17 19.06
N HIS A 140 -1.00 16.14 19.41
CA HIS A 140 -1.60 17.09 18.46
C HIS A 140 -0.90 18.46 18.44
N SER A 141 0.26 18.59 19.10
CA SER A 141 0.94 19.88 19.19
C SER A 141 1.63 20.25 17.87
N GLU A 142 1.30 21.41 17.33
CA GLU A 142 1.97 22.01 16.17
C GLU A 142 3.31 22.67 16.50
N ARG A 143 3.77 22.59 17.77
CA ARG A 143 5.07 23.15 18.16
C ARG A 143 6.19 22.47 17.36
N GLU A 144 7.17 23.26 16.94
CA GLU A 144 8.33 22.77 16.20
C GLU A 144 9.16 21.76 17.02
N THR A 145 9.42 22.07 18.30
CA THR A 145 10.19 21.21 19.20
C THR A 145 9.77 21.41 20.67
N ASP A 146 9.78 20.35 21.46
CA ASP A 146 9.77 20.41 22.93
C ASP A 146 11.12 20.09 23.56
N SER A 147 12.11 19.70 22.74
CA SER A 147 13.47 19.48 23.19
C SER A 147 14.22 20.79 23.44
N PRO A 148 14.84 20.99 24.63
CA PRO A 148 15.69 22.12 24.91
C PRO A 148 16.94 22.17 24.01
N ILE A 149 17.44 21.02 23.55
CA ILE A 149 18.63 20.97 22.69
C ILE A 149 18.33 21.54 21.31
N PHE A 150 17.22 21.14 20.68
CA PHE A 150 16.83 21.67 19.37
C PHE A 150 16.39 23.14 19.44
N LEU A 151 15.89 23.61 20.59
CA LEU A 151 15.65 25.04 20.83
C LEU A 151 16.94 25.86 20.83
N MET A 152 18.00 25.34 21.45
CA MET A 152 19.31 26.02 21.52
C MET A 152 20.13 25.85 20.24
N LEU A 153 19.93 24.75 19.50
CA LEU A 153 20.65 24.38 18.29
C LEU A 153 19.66 24.14 17.13
N PRO A 154 19.02 25.20 16.58
CA PRO A 154 17.94 25.05 15.58
C PRO A 154 18.39 24.43 14.25
N LYS A 155 19.71 24.40 13.98
CA LYS A 155 20.29 23.76 12.79
C LYS A 155 20.60 22.27 12.98
N LEU A 156 20.43 21.73 14.18
CA LEU A 156 20.64 20.31 14.44
C LEU A 156 19.58 19.49 13.69
N THR A 157 20.03 18.43 13.01
CA THR A 157 19.14 17.50 12.29
C THR A 157 18.61 16.45 13.26
N GLU A 158 17.32 16.17 13.19
CA GLU A 158 16.68 15.11 13.97
C GLU A 158 17.07 13.74 13.42
N THR A 159 17.26 12.75 14.30
CA THR A 159 17.53 11.37 13.87
C THR A 159 16.27 10.75 13.28
N ASP A 160 16.37 10.15 12.09
CA ASP A 160 15.26 9.43 11.48
C ASP A 160 15.04 8.08 12.21
N PRO A 161 13.85 7.85 12.81
CA PRO A 161 13.52 6.57 13.42
C PRO A 161 13.71 5.35 12.51
N ALA A 162 13.61 5.52 11.20
CA ALA A 162 13.82 4.44 10.24
C ALA A 162 15.27 3.90 10.26
N GLU A 163 16.26 4.70 10.68
CA GLU A 163 17.66 4.28 10.75
C GLU A 163 17.93 3.26 11.87
N VAL A 164 17.09 3.25 12.91
CA VAL A 164 17.23 2.37 14.07
C VAL A 164 16.16 1.27 14.15
N THR A 165 15.11 1.38 13.34
CA THR A 165 14.02 0.39 13.30
C THR A 165 14.49 -0.86 12.55
N LEU A 166 14.69 -1.95 13.29
CA LEU A 166 15.03 -3.25 12.70
C LEU A 166 13.77 -3.95 12.20
N VAL A 167 13.65 -4.07 10.88
CA VAL A 167 12.68 -4.96 10.22
C VAL A 167 13.24 -6.38 10.24
N PRO A 168 12.51 -7.38 10.75
CA PRO A 168 12.96 -8.77 10.72
C PRO A 168 13.35 -9.22 9.30
N LEU A 169 14.43 -9.99 9.22
CA LEU A 169 14.95 -10.49 7.94
C LEU A 169 13.92 -11.40 7.26
N ASP A 170 13.31 -12.31 8.01
CA ASP A 170 12.33 -13.28 7.51
C ASP A 170 11.02 -12.63 7.04
N LEU A 171 10.60 -11.51 7.65
CA LEU A 171 9.52 -10.66 7.09
C LEU A 171 9.91 -10.11 5.72
N SER A 172 11.16 -9.66 5.57
CA SER A 172 11.64 -9.08 4.31
C SER A 172 11.68 -10.14 3.22
N GLU A 173 12.19 -11.34 3.54
CA GLU A 173 12.18 -12.50 2.66
C GLU A 173 10.75 -12.91 2.27
N GLU A 174 9.80 -12.85 3.21
CA GLU A 174 8.39 -13.14 2.92
C GLU A 174 7.78 -12.13 1.92
N ILE A 175 8.04 -10.83 2.11
CA ILE A 175 7.58 -9.78 1.18
C ILE A 175 8.16 -9.99 -0.22
N GLU A 176 9.45 -10.31 -0.32
CA GLU A 176 10.12 -10.56 -1.59
C GLU A 176 9.52 -11.76 -2.32
N ARG A 177 9.18 -12.85 -1.60
CA ARG A 177 8.50 -14.01 -2.19
C ARG A 177 7.10 -13.67 -2.68
N ALA A 178 6.33 -12.94 -1.88
CA ALA A 178 4.99 -12.50 -2.26
C ALA A 178 5.02 -11.59 -3.50
N GLU A 179 5.99 -10.67 -3.58
CA GLU A 179 6.21 -9.81 -4.74
C GLU A 179 6.58 -10.62 -5.99
N ARG A 180 7.53 -11.56 -5.86
CA ARG A 180 7.96 -12.43 -6.97
C ARG A 180 6.86 -13.36 -7.47
N ALA A 181 5.99 -13.82 -6.58
CA ALA A 181 4.80 -14.59 -6.93
C ALA A 181 3.68 -13.73 -7.55
N ALA A 182 3.82 -12.40 -7.55
CA ALA A 182 2.78 -11.44 -7.88
C ALA A 182 1.47 -11.66 -7.08
N ASP A 183 1.59 -12.15 -5.85
CA ASP A 183 0.45 -12.48 -4.99
C ASP A 183 0.02 -11.27 -4.17
N ARG A 184 -1.00 -10.58 -4.68
CA ARG A 184 -1.60 -9.41 -4.04
C ARG A 184 -2.27 -9.76 -2.71
N GLY A 185 -2.87 -10.95 -2.61
CA GLY A 185 -3.52 -11.40 -1.39
C GLY A 185 -2.50 -11.60 -0.27
N TRP A 186 -1.33 -12.16 -0.61
CA TRP A 186 -0.24 -12.39 0.33
C TRP A 186 0.33 -11.07 0.85
N LEU A 187 0.60 -10.10 -0.02
CA LEU A 187 1.04 -8.77 0.41
C LEU A 187 0.01 -8.06 1.31
N ARG A 188 -1.29 -8.25 1.05
CA ARG A 188 -2.35 -7.69 1.89
C ARG A 188 -2.44 -8.37 3.26
N VAL A 189 -2.26 -9.69 3.36
CA VAL A 189 -2.25 -10.38 4.66
C VAL A 189 -1.03 -9.96 5.48
N ILE A 190 0.15 -9.80 4.86
CA ILE A 190 1.34 -9.25 5.52
C ILE A 190 1.07 -7.84 6.06
N ALA A 191 0.42 -6.97 5.26
CA ALA A 191 0.07 -5.60 5.69
C ALA A 191 -0.86 -5.57 6.91
N GLU A 192 -1.75 -6.55 7.04
CA GLU A 192 -2.64 -6.71 8.19
C GLU A 192 -1.91 -7.30 9.40
N ASP A 193 -1.04 -8.30 9.17
CA ASP A 193 -0.23 -8.95 10.19
C ASP A 193 0.79 -7.99 10.85
N LEU A 194 1.23 -6.95 10.11
CA LEU A 194 2.10 -5.89 10.62
C LEU A 194 1.45 -5.02 11.70
N GLN A 195 0.12 -5.05 11.85
CA GLN A 195 -0.58 -4.18 12.79
C GLN A 195 -0.10 -4.38 14.23
N GLY A 196 0.21 -3.26 14.90
CA GLY A 196 0.67 -3.25 16.29
C GLY A 196 2.11 -3.70 16.48
N GLN A 197 2.86 -3.97 15.40
CA GLN A 197 4.27 -4.31 15.48
C GLN A 197 5.15 -3.07 15.64
N ARG A 198 6.30 -3.24 16.31
CA ARG A 198 7.32 -2.18 16.45
C ARG A 198 7.76 -1.61 15.11
N TYR A 199 7.94 -2.49 14.13
CA TYR A 199 8.37 -2.18 12.77
C TYR A 199 7.21 -2.03 11.78
N GLU A 200 5.97 -1.82 12.26
CA GLU A 200 4.77 -1.70 11.40
C GLU A 200 4.99 -0.69 10.26
N ARG A 201 5.50 0.51 10.57
CA ARG A 201 5.70 1.58 9.58
C ARG A 201 6.67 1.17 8.48
N GLU A 202 7.87 0.73 8.85
CA GLU A 202 8.90 0.34 7.88
C GLU A 202 8.52 -0.94 7.12
N GLY A 203 7.83 -1.87 7.77
CA GLY A 203 7.21 -3.03 7.13
C GLY A 203 6.18 -2.61 6.08
N LEU A 204 5.28 -1.68 6.41
CA LEU A 204 4.27 -1.17 5.49
C LEU A 204 4.87 -0.39 4.32
N ARG A 205 5.99 0.31 4.50
CA ARG A 205 6.72 0.94 3.39
C ARG A 205 7.23 -0.11 2.40
N ARG A 206 7.83 -1.21 2.89
CA ARG A 206 8.27 -2.33 2.04
C ARG A 206 7.10 -3.00 1.33
N VAL A 207 6.02 -3.30 2.06
CA VAL A 207 4.80 -3.87 1.49
C VAL A 207 4.14 -2.94 0.47
N GLY A 208 4.09 -1.63 0.74
CA GLY A 208 3.51 -0.63 -0.16
C GLY A 208 4.25 -0.53 -1.49
N ARG A 209 5.59 -0.62 -1.48
CA ARG A 209 6.42 -0.71 -2.70
C ARG A 209 6.15 -2.02 -3.46
N ALA A 210 6.13 -3.15 -2.77
CA ALA A 210 5.82 -4.45 -3.39
C ALA A 210 4.39 -4.49 -3.98
N GLN A 211 3.39 -3.97 -3.27
CA GLN A 211 2.01 -3.86 -3.73
C GLN A 211 1.91 -3.01 -5.00
N TRP A 212 2.65 -1.90 -5.07
CA TRP A 212 2.75 -1.09 -6.27
C TRP A 212 3.35 -1.86 -7.45
N SER A 213 4.45 -2.58 -7.21
CA SER A 213 5.15 -3.41 -8.21
C SER A 213 4.22 -4.46 -8.84
N VAL A 214 3.37 -5.11 -8.03
CA VAL A 214 2.37 -6.11 -8.50
C VAL A 214 1.03 -5.50 -8.93
N LYS A 215 0.96 -4.16 -9.03
CA LYS A 215 -0.20 -3.36 -9.45
C LYS A 215 -1.44 -3.51 -8.56
N ASP A 216 -1.25 -3.81 -7.28
CA ASP A 216 -2.31 -3.72 -6.28
C ASP A 216 -2.48 -2.27 -5.80
N VAL A 217 -3.08 -1.44 -6.65
CA VAL A 217 -3.28 0.01 -6.38
C VAL A 217 -4.06 0.23 -5.08
N ALA A 218 -5.11 -0.56 -4.84
CA ALA A 218 -5.94 -0.43 -3.64
C ALA A 218 -5.19 -0.85 -2.37
N GLY A 219 -4.45 -1.97 -2.42
CA GLY A 219 -3.59 -2.41 -1.32
C GLY A 219 -2.50 -1.39 -0.99
N ALA A 220 -1.76 -0.95 -2.01
CA ALA A 220 -0.71 0.05 -1.87
C ALA A 220 -1.24 1.33 -1.24
N ARG A 221 -2.39 1.84 -1.71
CA ARG A 221 -3.02 3.04 -1.15
C ARG A 221 -3.31 2.89 0.35
N ARG A 222 -3.92 1.77 0.76
CA ARG A 222 -4.21 1.53 2.18
C ARG A 222 -2.93 1.46 3.03
N SER A 223 -1.88 0.81 2.54
CA SER A 223 -0.59 0.73 3.23
C SER A 223 0.05 2.11 3.39
N TRP A 224 0.12 2.90 2.31
CA TRP A 224 0.68 4.25 2.36
C TRP A 224 -0.18 5.24 3.16
N GLU A 225 -1.51 5.09 3.17
CA GLU A 225 -2.40 5.87 4.03
C GLU A 225 -2.13 5.62 5.51
N LYS A 226 -1.84 4.36 5.90
CA LYS A 226 -1.43 4.03 7.27
C LYS A 226 -0.06 4.64 7.61
N VAL A 227 0.91 4.60 6.70
CA VAL A 227 2.22 5.24 6.88
C VAL A 227 2.07 6.75 7.07
N ARG A 228 1.36 7.44 6.16
CA ARG A 228 1.08 8.88 6.26
C ARG A 228 0.25 9.24 7.50
N GLY A 229 -0.61 8.33 7.96
CA GLY A 229 -1.39 8.52 9.17
C GLY A 229 -0.53 8.57 10.44
N ALA A 230 0.64 7.90 10.43
CA ALA A 230 1.61 7.97 11.51
C ALA A 230 2.53 9.20 11.39
N ASP A 231 2.92 9.58 10.18
CA ASP A 231 3.71 10.78 9.90
C ASP A 231 3.16 11.52 8.68
N GLN A 232 2.52 12.67 8.91
CA GLN A 232 1.94 13.47 7.83
C GLN A 232 3.01 14.05 6.88
N GLY A 233 4.24 14.21 7.37
CA GLY A 233 5.39 14.72 6.62
C GLY A 233 6.16 13.64 5.86
N ASP A 234 5.78 12.35 5.95
CA ASP A 234 6.50 11.28 5.26
C ASP A 234 6.48 11.51 3.74
N VAL A 235 7.65 11.87 3.20
CA VAL A 235 7.80 12.27 1.79
C VAL A 235 7.48 11.11 0.85
N GLU A 236 7.96 9.90 1.16
CA GLU A 236 7.73 8.72 0.33
C GLU A 236 6.24 8.39 0.28
N ALA A 237 5.57 8.40 1.43
CA ALA A 237 4.13 8.15 1.50
C ALA A 237 3.33 9.19 0.72
N ASN A 238 3.69 10.48 0.82
CA ASN A 238 3.00 11.55 0.08
C ASN A 238 3.22 11.43 -1.45
N LEU A 239 4.42 11.13 -1.92
CA LEU A 239 4.70 10.89 -3.35
C LEU A 239 3.91 9.68 -3.87
N ALA A 240 3.95 8.56 -3.15
CA ALA A 240 3.21 7.35 -3.51
C ALA A 240 1.70 7.60 -3.56
N LEU A 241 1.15 8.26 -2.54
CA LEU A 241 -0.29 8.57 -2.47
C LEU A 241 -0.73 9.56 -3.54
N ALA A 242 0.07 10.58 -3.85
CA ALA A 242 -0.22 11.49 -4.95
C ALA A 242 -0.41 10.73 -6.28
N ASN A 243 0.47 9.78 -6.59
CA ASN A 243 0.38 8.94 -7.78
C ASN A 243 -0.83 7.98 -7.73
N LEU A 244 -1.08 7.34 -6.58
CA LEU A 244 -2.16 6.36 -6.40
C LEU A 244 -3.55 7.02 -6.50
N TYR A 245 -3.75 8.16 -5.84
CA TYR A 245 -5.01 8.90 -5.90
C TYR A 245 -5.32 9.39 -7.31
N GLU A 246 -4.32 9.87 -8.05
CA GLU A 246 -4.48 10.28 -9.45
C GLU A 246 -4.88 9.10 -10.35
N ARG A 247 -4.28 7.92 -10.14
CA ARG A 247 -4.63 6.71 -10.91
C ARG A 247 -6.05 6.24 -10.62
N GLU A 248 -6.45 6.25 -9.36
CA GLU A 248 -7.82 5.88 -8.96
C GLU A 248 -8.85 6.93 -9.43
N TYR A 249 -8.45 8.20 -9.53
CA TYR A 249 -9.26 9.22 -10.17
C TYR A 249 -9.54 8.88 -11.65
N ARG A 250 -8.54 8.45 -12.42
CA ARG A 250 -8.72 8.09 -13.84
C ARG A 250 -9.73 6.97 -14.05
N SER A 251 -9.86 6.02 -13.12
CA SER A 251 -10.82 4.92 -13.23
C SER A 251 -12.19 5.27 -12.66
N THR A 252 -12.28 6.12 -11.63
CA THR A 252 -13.54 6.36 -10.90
C THR A 252 -14.19 7.72 -11.18
N GLY A 253 -13.44 8.69 -11.71
CA GLY A 253 -13.90 10.07 -11.91
C GLY A 253 -14.16 10.87 -10.63
N ARG A 254 -13.86 10.33 -9.44
CA ARG A 254 -14.18 10.98 -8.15
C ARG A 254 -13.24 12.15 -7.87
N ALA A 255 -13.70 13.38 -8.08
CA ALA A 255 -12.91 14.61 -7.94
C ALA A 255 -12.18 14.75 -6.59
N SER A 256 -12.74 14.23 -5.50
CA SER A 256 -12.09 14.24 -4.18
C SER A 256 -10.73 13.52 -4.16
N LEU A 257 -10.54 12.47 -4.98
CA LEU A 257 -9.26 11.77 -5.09
C LEU A 257 -8.18 12.68 -5.68
N LEU A 258 -8.51 13.47 -6.70
CA LEU A 258 -7.52 14.35 -7.31
C LEU A 258 -7.12 15.48 -6.35
N GLU A 259 -8.05 15.98 -5.53
CA GLU A 259 -7.69 16.95 -4.48
C GLU A 259 -6.82 16.31 -3.39
N LEU A 260 -7.07 15.06 -3.00
CA LEU A 260 -6.17 14.32 -2.10
C LEU A 260 -4.76 14.17 -2.71
N SER A 261 -4.66 13.96 -4.02
CA SER A 261 -3.37 13.96 -4.73
C SER A 261 -2.67 15.33 -4.65
N ASN A 262 -3.39 16.42 -4.94
CA ASN A 262 -2.85 17.78 -4.83
C ASN A 262 -2.39 18.12 -3.41
N GLN A 263 -3.13 17.68 -2.39
CA GLN A 263 -2.75 17.87 -0.98
C GLN A 263 -1.48 17.12 -0.61
N ALA A 264 -1.32 15.88 -1.09
CA ALA A 264 -0.09 15.12 -0.88
C ALA A 264 1.12 15.79 -1.55
N ILE A 265 0.94 16.34 -2.75
CA ILE A 265 1.97 17.14 -3.44
C ILE A 265 2.32 18.41 -2.65
N ARG A 266 1.32 19.17 -2.19
CA ARG A 266 1.54 20.43 -1.45
C ARG A 266 2.37 20.22 -0.18
N ARG A 267 2.10 19.15 0.57
CA ARG A 267 2.87 18.79 1.78
C ARG A 267 4.37 18.69 1.51
N ILE A 268 4.77 18.28 0.31
CA ILE A 268 6.19 18.18 -0.07
C ILE A 268 6.69 19.51 -0.60
N THR A 269 5.96 20.16 -1.51
CA THR A 269 6.42 21.40 -2.15
C THR A 269 6.46 22.60 -1.21
N GLU A 270 5.68 22.58 -0.13
CA GLU A 270 5.66 23.60 0.92
C GLU A 270 6.65 23.29 2.07
N ASP A 271 7.25 22.09 2.08
CA ASP A 271 8.26 21.71 3.07
C ASP A 271 9.65 22.25 2.70
N SER A 272 10.19 23.10 3.55
CA SER A 272 11.54 23.67 3.40
C SER A 272 12.68 22.65 3.51
N ALA A 273 12.41 21.45 4.03
CA ALA A 273 13.40 20.38 4.19
C ALA A 273 13.47 19.42 2.99
N CYS A 274 12.61 19.57 1.97
CA CYS A 274 12.59 18.67 0.82
C CYS A 274 13.87 18.78 -0.03
N THR A 275 14.39 17.63 -0.47
CA THR A 275 15.53 17.59 -1.41
C THR A 275 15.10 18.02 -2.81
N PRO A 276 16.02 18.51 -3.67
CA PRO A 276 15.69 18.85 -5.06
C PRO A 276 15.02 17.72 -5.85
N ALA A 277 15.47 16.47 -5.64
CA ALA A 277 14.89 15.29 -6.30
C ALA A 277 13.45 15.01 -5.84
N GLN A 278 13.18 15.09 -4.54
CA GLN A 278 11.81 14.92 -4.00
C GLN A 278 10.88 16.02 -4.50
N ALA A 279 11.36 17.26 -4.57
CA ALA A 279 10.60 18.37 -5.12
C ALA A 279 10.35 18.20 -6.63
N ALA A 280 11.34 17.71 -7.39
CA ALA A 280 11.20 17.39 -8.80
C ALA A 280 10.08 16.35 -9.03
N GLU A 281 10.06 15.28 -8.24
CA GLU A 281 9.01 14.25 -8.35
C GLU A 281 7.63 14.80 -8.00
N ALA A 282 7.50 15.59 -6.93
CA ALA A 282 6.24 16.23 -6.54
C ALA A 282 5.72 17.18 -7.64
N LEU A 283 6.59 17.98 -8.26
CA LEU A 283 6.24 18.86 -9.38
C LEU A 283 5.85 18.08 -10.64
N ALA A 284 6.51 16.95 -10.93
CA ALA A 284 6.13 16.07 -12.02
C ALA A 284 4.71 15.48 -11.81
N LEU A 285 4.36 15.14 -10.56
CA LEU A 285 3.02 14.70 -10.19
C LEU A 285 1.99 15.84 -10.29
N LYS A 286 2.37 17.08 -9.95
CA LYS A 286 1.53 18.28 -10.18
C LYS A 286 1.23 18.46 -11.66
N GLY A 287 2.26 18.40 -12.51
CA GLY A 287 2.10 18.43 -13.97
C GLY A 287 1.16 17.34 -14.46
N ARG A 288 1.26 16.13 -13.89
CA ARG A 288 0.39 15.00 -14.24
C ARG A 288 -1.07 15.25 -13.86
N ASN A 289 -1.36 15.78 -12.67
CA ASN A 289 -2.72 16.10 -12.25
C ASN A 289 -3.35 17.15 -13.18
N LEU A 290 -2.60 18.19 -13.53
CA LEU A 290 -3.02 19.23 -14.46
C LEU A 290 -3.29 18.67 -15.86
N LYS A 291 -2.38 17.84 -16.39
CA LYS A 291 -2.55 17.14 -17.66
C LYS A 291 -3.79 16.25 -17.66
N THR A 292 -4.04 15.53 -16.58
CA THR A 292 -5.24 14.69 -16.45
C THR A 292 -6.51 15.53 -16.52
N LEU A 293 -6.59 16.65 -15.79
CA LEU A 293 -7.73 17.57 -15.84
C LEU A 293 -7.89 18.22 -17.21
N TRP A 294 -6.78 18.62 -17.83
CA TRP A 294 -6.76 19.23 -19.15
C TRP A 294 -7.35 18.29 -20.21
N ARG A 295 -7.08 16.99 -20.13
CA ARG A 295 -7.56 15.99 -21.12
C ARG A 295 -9.06 15.74 -21.08
N LEU A 296 -9.72 15.90 -19.93
CA LEU A 296 -11.11 15.48 -19.74
C LEU A 296 -12.10 16.11 -20.73
N PRO A 297 -12.08 17.44 -20.97
CA PRO A 297 -13.08 18.08 -21.82
C PRO A 297 -13.08 17.58 -23.26
N PHE A 298 -11.92 17.12 -23.76
CA PHE A 298 -11.76 16.72 -25.16
C PHE A 298 -11.51 15.22 -25.37
N ALA A 299 -11.58 14.40 -24.31
CA ALA A 299 -11.35 12.96 -24.41
C ALA A 299 -12.30 12.25 -25.39
N ASN A 300 -13.52 12.77 -25.52
CA ASN A 300 -14.56 12.26 -26.42
C ASN A 300 -15.00 13.32 -27.46
N ALA A 301 -14.09 14.23 -27.84
CA ALA A 301 -14.39 15.22 -28.86
C ALA A 301 -14.75 14.55 -30.20
N ALA A 302 -15.69 15.15 -30.94
CA ALA A 302 -16.19 14.58 -32.20
C ALA A 302 -15.13 14.55 -33.31
N ASP A 303 -14.24 15.54 -33.34
CA ASP A 303 -13.17 15.68 -34.31
C ASP A 303 -11.97 16.45 -33.73
N VAL A 304 -10.87 16.48 -34.48
CA VAL A 304 -9.61 17.14 -34.08
C VAL A 304 -9.79 18.64 -33.85
N GLY A 305 -10.63 19.32 -34.65
CA GLY A 305 -10.88 20.75 -34.52
C GLY A 305 -11.61 21.07 -33.21
N ALA A 306 -12.66 20.30 -32.91
CA ALA A 306 -13.36 20.37 -31.64
C ALA A 306 -12.44 20.06 -30.45
N ALA A 307 -11.60 19.01 -30.58
CA ALA A 307 -10.64 18.64 -29.55
C ALA A 307 -9.65 19.78 -29.26
N ARG A 308 -9.06 20.35 -30.31
CA ARG A 308 -8.12 21.48 -30.22
C ARG A 308 -8.75 22.73 -29.60
N ALA A 309 -9.99 23.07 -29.96
CA ALA A 309 -10.70 24.19 -29.38
C ALA A 309 -10.95 24.00 -27.88
N LEU A 310 -11.34 22.79 -27.45
CA LEU A 310 -11.52 22.44 -26.04
C LEU A 310 -10.20 22.32 -25.27
N ALA A 311 -9.11 21.99 -25.96
CA ALA A 311 -7.77 21.89 -25.38
C ALA A 311 -7.10 23.25 -25.15
N LEU A 312 -7.63 24.36 -25.69
CA LEU A 312 -7.19 25.72 -25.38
C LEU A 312 -7.58 26.10 -23.95
N ASP A 313 -6.77 25.63 -23.01
CA ASP A 313 -6.99 25.80 -21.58
C ASP A 313 -5.66 26.06 -20.88
N ARG A 314 -5.67 26.97 -19.91
CA ARG A 314 -4.47 27.39 -19.16
C ARG A 314 -3.80 26.23 -18.41
N ARG A 315 -4.55 25.18 -18.05
CA ARG A 315 -4.02 23.95 -17.43
C ARG A 315 -2.96 23.27 -18.27
N ALA A 316 -2.99 23.40 -19.60
CA ALA A 316 -1.95 22.87 -20.47
C ALA A 316 -0.60 23.59 -20.27
N ILE A 317 -0.65 24.92 -20.15
CA ILE A 317 0.53 25.77 -19.88
C ILE A 317 1.07 25.46 -18.48
N GLU A 318 0.20 25.44 -17.47
CA GLU A 318 0.60 25.14 -16.09
C GLU A 318 1.17 23.72 -15.95
N SER A 319 0.67 22.75 -16.73
CA SER A 319 1.22 21.41 -16.78
C SER A 319 2.61 21.37 -17.43
N TYR A 320 2.82 22.11 -18.52
CA TYR A 320 4.13 22.26 -19.17
C TYR A 320 5.15 22.85 -18.21
N ASP A 321 4.80 23.97 -17.57
CA ASP A 321 5.67 24.68 -16.63
C ASP A 321 6.04 23.79 -15.44
N ALA A 322 5.07 23.05 -14.86
CA ALA A 322 5.34 22.14 -13.75
C ALA A 322 6.29 21.00 -14.13
N TYR A 323 6.17 20.43 -15.33
CA TYR A 323 7.09 19.40 -15.81
C TYR A 323 8.48 19.97 -16.12
N ARG A 324 8.55 21.18 -16.68
CA ARG A 324 9.83 21.87 -16.93
C ARG A 324 10.56 22.16 -15.62
N GLU A 325 9.87 22.77 -14.65
CA GLU A 325 10.44 23.07 -13.34
C GLU A 325 10.90 21.80 -12.62
N ALA A 326 10.12 20.71 -12.72
CA ALA A 326 10.53 19.40 -12.21
C ALA A 326 11.85 18.94 -12.83
N PHE A 327 11.99 19.01 -14.14
CA PHE A 327 13.20 18.59 -14.84
C PHE A 327 14.41 19.50 -14.55
N GLU A 328 14.19 20.82 -14.43
CA GLU A 328 15.23 21.78 -14.07
C GLU A 328 15.80 21.54 -12.66
N ARG A 329 15.00 20.97 -11.74
CA ARG A 329 15.45 20.58 -10.39
C ARG A 329 16.24 19.28 -10.36
N ASP A 330 15.97 18.35 -11.28
CA ASP A 330 16.74 17.11 -11.43
C ASP A 330 16.83 16.67 -12.91
N LEU A 331 17.97 16.98 -13.53
CA LEU A 331 18.24 16.62 -14.92
C LEU A 331 18.45 15.12 -15.15
N ASN A 332 18.57 14.31 -14.10
CA ASN A 332 18.59 12.85 -14.25
C ASN A 332 17.17 12.27 -14.35
N ALA A 333 16.14 13.00 -13.92
CA ALA A 333 14.75 12.59 -14.01
C ALA A 333 14.24 12.78 -15.45
N PHE A 334 14.54 11.85 -16.36
CA PHE A 334 14.17 11.99 -17.78
C PHE A 334 12.66 12.08 -18.02
N TYR A 335 11.84 11.47 -17.16
CA TYR A 335 10.37 11.43 -17.32
C TYR A 335 9.71 12.83 -17.31
N PRO A 336 9.90 13.70 -16.30
CA PRO A 336 9.37 15.06 -16.35
C PRO A 336 9.88 15.85 -17.56
N GLY A 337 11.14 15.68 -17.96
CA GLY A 337 11.68 16.33 -19.16
C GLY A 337 10.96 15.88 -20.45
N LEU A 338 10.75 14.58 -20.61
CA LEU A 338 9.97 14.04 -21.73
C LEU A 338 8.51 14.51 -21.70
N ALA A 339 7.89 14.52 -20.52
CA ALA A 339 6.51 14.99 -20.36
C ALA A 339 6.38 16.49 -20.67
N ALA A 340 7.36 17.31 -20.30
CA ALA A 340 7.45 18.71 -20.69
C ALA A 340 7.56 18.85 -22.21
N LEU A 341 8.42 18.08 -22.87
CA LEU A 341 8.56 18.09 -24.33
C LEU A 341 7.22 17.72 -25.01
N GLN A 342 6.56 16.66 -24.54
CA GLN A 342 5.25 16.24 -25.04
C GLN A 342 4.18 17.33 -24.89
N MET A 343 4.11 17.98 -23.72
CA MET A 343 3.18 19.08 -23.48
C MET A 343 3.51 20.29 -24.33
N GLY A 344 4.80 20.61 -24.49
CA GLY A 344 5.26 21.72 -25.32
C GLY A 344 4.91 21.55 -26.80
N HIS A 345 5.07 20.35 -27.37
CA HIS A 345 4.60 20.07 -28.74
C HIS A 345 3.08 20.23 -28.87
N ALA A 346 2.31 19.81 -27.86
CA ALA A 346 0.86 20.05 -27.87
C ALA A 346 0.54 21.55 -27.81
N LEU A 347 1.21 22.31 -26.94
CA LEU A 347 1.04 23.77 -26.85
C LEU A 347 1.44 24.47 -28.13
N LEU A 348 2.51 24.05 -28.81
CA LEU A 348 2.94 24.63 -30.07
C LEU A 348 1.84 24.50 -31.14
N VAL A 349 1.22 23.33 -31.28
CA VAL A 349 0.08 23.13 -32.18
C VAL A 349 -1.15 23.93 -31.77
N LEU A 350 -1.42 24.06 -30.47
CA LEU A 350 -2.52 24.89 -29.98
C LEU A 350 -2.27 26.39 -30.18
N SER A 351 -0.99 26.82 -30.21
CA SER A 351 -0.61 28.22 -30.39
C SER A 351 -0.91 28.77 -31.80
N GLU A 352 -1.14 27.88 -32.77
CA GLU A 352 -1.57 28.25 -34.12
C GLU A 352 -3.04 28.67 -34.19
N LEU A 353 -3.84 28.32 -33.18
CA LEU A 353 -5.26 28.59 -33.15
C LEU A 353 -5.53 30.04 -32.76
N ALA A 354 -6.54 30.65 -33.39
CA ALA A 354 -6.95 32.03 -33.09
C ALA A 354 -7.28 32.24 -31.60
N GLY A 355 -7.79 31.21 -30.91
CA GLY A 355 -8.14 31.26 -29.49
C GLY A 355 -6.96 31.23 -28.53
N TRP A 356 -5.73 30.94 -28.97
CA TRP A 356 -4.51 30.93 -28.13
C TRP A 356 -4.35 32.23 -27.32
N LYS A 357 -4.62 33.35 -27.98
CA LYS A 357 -4.51 34.71 -27.42
C LYS A 357 -5.41 34.92 -26.20
N ASN A 358 -6.51 34.20 -26.09
CA ASN A 358 -7.47 34.30 -24.99
C ASN A 358 -6.95 33.71 -23.68
N LEU A 359 -5.86 32.92 -23.72
CA LEU A 359 -5.23 32.36 -22.53
C LEU A 359 -4.33 33.39 -21.78
N PHE A 360 -4.07 34.52 -22.42
CA PHE A 360 -3.12 35.54 -21.94
C PHE A 360 -3.82 36.87 -21.71
N ARG A 361 -3.24 37.71 -20.84
CA ARG A 361 -3.77 39.05 -20.55
C ARG A 361 -3.50 40.03 -21.69
N GLN A 362 -2.38 39.85 -22.40
CA GLN A 362 -1.96 40.73 -23.50
C GLN A 362 -1.49 39.92 -24.69
N GLN A 363 -1.73 40.45 -25.89
CA GLN A 363 -1.33 39.83 -27.16
C GLN A 363 0.17 39.50 -27.20
N ARG A 364 1.01 40.44 -26.76
CA ARG A 364 2.47 40.27 -26.72
C ARG A 364 2.90 39.08 -25.88
N ASP A 365 2.15 38.73 -24.83
CA ASP A 365 2.49 37.62 -23.94
C ASP A 365 2.19 36.29 -24.64
N ALA A 366 1.13 36.23 -25.43
CA ALA A 366 0.78 35.06 -26.24
C ALA A 366 1.78 34.81 -27.38
N ASP A 367 2.21 35.89 -28.05
CA ASP A 367 3.20 35.82 -29.13
C ASP A 367 4.57 35.40 -28.59
N ARG A 368 4.98 35.97 -27.44
CA ARG A 368 6.20 35.56 -26.73
C ARG A 368 6.15 34.11 -26.29
N ALA A 369 5.05 33.65 -25.69
CA ALA A 369 4.95 32.26 -25.24
C ALA A 369 5.10 31.26 -26.39
N ARG A 370 4.61 31.60 -27.59
CA ARG A 370 4.84 30.79 -28.79
C ARG A 370 6.30 30.83 -29.24
N GLU A 371 6.91 32.01 -29.30
CA GLU A 371 8.32 32.17 -29.67
C GLU A 371 9.25 31.42 -28.71
N ASP A 372 8.97 31.48 -27.40
CA ASP A 372 9.69 30.75 -26.37
C ASP A 372 9.57 29.23 -26.62
N LEU A 373 8.38 28.69 -26.93
CA LEU A 373 8.21 27.27 -27.29
C LEU A 373 9.01 26.87 -28.54
N GLU A 374 8.97 27.68 -29.60
CA GLU A 374 9.69 27.41 -30.86
C GLU A 374 11.22 27.35 -30.64
N ASN A 375 11.74 28.20 -29.76
CA ASN A 375 13.17 28.27 -29.46
C ASN A 375 13.64 27.24 -28.42
N GLU A 376 12.84 26.98 -27.39
CA GLU A 376 13.25 26.15 -26.25
C GLU A 376 13.05 24.65 -26.50
N LEU A 377 12.02 24.22 -27.25
CA LEU A 377 11.75 22.79 -27.45
C LEU A 377 12.90 22.02 -28.09
N PRO A 378 13.61 22.54 -29.11
CA PRO A 378 14.79 21.88 -29.65
C PRO A 378 15.91 21.70 -28.62
N VAL A 379 16.12 22.69 -27.75
CA VAL A 379 17.13 22.63 -26.68
C VAL A 379 16.72 21.60 -25.62
N LEU A 380 15.47 21.64 -25.19
CA LEU A 380 14.91 20.69 -24.23
C LEU A 380 15.02 19.26 -24.77
N ALA A 381 14.73 19.02 -26.04
CA ALA A 381 14.87 17.71 -26.67
C ALA A 381 16.29 17.14 -26.57
N GLN A 382 17.33 17.97 -26.71
CA GLN A 382 18.72 17.53 -26.56
C GLN A 382 19.05 17.14 -25.11
N VAL A 383 18.60 17.94 -24.15
CA VAL A 383 18.85 17.67 -22.72
C VAL A 383 18.09 16.41 -22.26
N VAL A 384 16.83 16.25 -22.68
CA VAL A 384 16.04 15.05 -22.44
C VAL A 384 16.69 13.84 -23.10
N GLY A 385 17.19 13.97 -24.34
CA GLY A 385 17.91 12.91 -25.03
C GLY A 385 19.16 12.44 -24.27
N ALA A 386 19.93 13.37 -23.69
CA ALA A 386 21.07 13.03 -22.84
C ALA A 386 20.64 12.30 -21.55
N ALA A 387 19.54 12.74 -20.92
CA ALA A 387 18.98 12.09 -19.72
C ALA A 387 18.46 10.67 -20.02
N VAL A 388 17.76 10.48 -21.14
CA VAL A 388 17.29 9.16 -21.61
C VAL A 388 18.47 8.24 -21.91
N ALA A 389 19.47 8.71 -22.66
CA ALA A 389 20.67 7.93 -22.99
C ALA A 389 21.47 7.52 -21.73
N ARG A 390 21.50 8.38 -20.71
CA ARG A 390 22.03 8.05 -19.39
C ARG A 390 21.19 6.93 -18.75
N ALA A 391 19.87 7.07 -18.69
CA ALA A 391 18.98 6.07 -18.09
C ALA A 391 19.10 4.69 -18.75
N GLN A 392 19.20 4.61 -20.08
CA GLN A 392 19.43 3.34 -20.80
C GLN A 392 20.73 2.62 -20.39
N ARG A 393 21.76 3.37 -19.97
CA ARG A 393 23.06 2.84 -19.55
C ARG A 393 23.10 2.43 -18.08
N PHE A 394 22.48 3.22 -17.21
CA PHE A 394 22.71 3.15 -15.76
C PHE A 394 21.50 2.74 -14.93
N ASP A 395 20.28 2.90 -15.44
CA ASP A 395 19.07 2.59 -14.66
C ASP A 395 18.72 1.10 -14.81
N ALA A 396 18.11 0.54 -13.76
CA ALA A 396 17.76 -0.89 -13.71
C ALA A 396 16.63 -1.26 -14.69
N ASP A 397 15.60 -0.41 -14.81
CA ASP A 397 14.44 -0.61 -15.68
C ASP A 397 14.60 0.10 -17.03
N LYS A 398 15.41 -0.48 -17.91
CA LYS A 398 15.74 0.09 -19.23
C LYS A 398 14.53 0.27 -20.15
N ILE A 399 13.48 -0.55 -19.99
CA ILE A 399 12.27 -0.51 -20.81
C ILE A 399 11.63 0.88 -20.86
N TRP A 400 11.60 1.62 -19.74
CA TRP A 400 11.01 2.96 -19.71
C TRP A 400 11.88 4.00 -20.42
N ALA A 401 13.20 3.83 -20.34
CA ALA A 401 14.14 4.67 -21.09
C ALA A 401 14.11 4.36 -22.59
N ASP A 402 13.93 3.09 -22.98
CA ASP A 402 13.79 2.69 -24.39
C ASP A 402 12.48 3.20 -24.99
N ILE A 403 11.36 3.14 -24.25
CA ILE A 403 10.09 3.78 -24.66
C ILE A 403 10.26 5.29 -24.76
N ALA A 404 10.98 5.92 -23.84
CA ALA A 404 11.29 7.34 -23.90
C ALA A 404 12.14 7.72 -25.14
N ASP A 405 13.08 6.87 -25.56
CA ASP A 405 13.83 7.06 -26.82
C ASP A 405 12.91 6.97 -28.05
N ALA A 406 11.95 6.02 -28.05
CA ALA A 406 10.94 5.93 -29.10
C ALA A 406 10.03 7.18 -29.13
N ASP A 407 9.59 7.68 -27.96
CA ASP A 407 8.84 8.93 -27.85
C ASP A 407 9.66 10.14 -28.35
N LEU A 408 10.96 10.20 -28.03
CA LEU A 408 11.86 11.26 -28.51
C LEU A 408 11.98 11.23 -30.04
N ARG A 409 12.14 10.05 -30.65
CA ARG A 409 12.13 9.92 -32.12
C ARG A 409 10.80 10.37 -32.71
N PHE A 410 9.69 9.97 -32.07
CA PHE A 410 8.35 10.40 -32.46
C PHE A 410 8.17 11.93 -32.37
N LEU A 411 8.85 12.64 -31.46
CA LEU A 411 8.72 14.10 -31.28
C LEU A 411 9.70 14.90 -32.15
N THR A 412 10.89 14.37 -32.41
CA THR A 412 12.03 15.14 -32.97
C THR A 412 12.30 14.88 -34.45
N LEU A 413 11.87 13.76 -35.02
CA LEU A 413 11.99 13.54 -36.47
C LEU A 413 11.20 14.62 -37.24
N SER A 414 11.70 15.04 -38.40
CA SER A 414 10.97 15.99 -39.25
C SER A 414 9.72 15.35 -39.86
N GLU A 415 8.73 16.18 -40.19
CA GLU A 415 7.52 15.71 -40.90
C GLU A 415 7.87 15.03 -42.24
N ASP A 416 8.87 15.55 -42.97
CA ASP A 416 9.36 14.94 -44.22
C ASP A 416 9.94 13.53 -44.00
N ALA A 417 10.71 13.34 -42.93
CA ALA A 417 11.29 12.04 -42.58
C ALA A 417 10.21 11.03 -42.20
N LEU A 418 9.20 11.48 -41.44
CA LEU A 418 8.06 10.66 -41.05
C LEU A 418 7.15 10.31 -42.23
N ALA A 419 6.92 11.25 -43.15
CA ALA A 419 6.16 11.01 -44.37
C ALA A 419 6.87 10.03 -45.31
N ALA A 420 8.21 10.11 -45.39
CA ALA A 420 9.00 9.19 -46.20
C ALA A 420 9.03 7.76 -45.62
N ASN A 421 9.13 7.63 -44.29
CA ASN A 421 9.21 6.32 -43.63
C ASN A 421 8.68 6.36 -42.17
N PRO A 422 7.37 6.16 -41.94
CA PRO A 422 6.82 6.05 -40.59
C PRO A 422 7.34 4.82 -39.84
N GLY A 423 7.88 3.83 -40.57
CA GLY A 423 8.49 2.61 -40.03
C GLY A 423 9.64 2.86 -39.06
N LEU A 424 10.31 4.02 -39.13
CA LEU A 424 11.36 4.41 -38.18
C LEU A 424 10.84 4.50 -36.74
N VAL A 425 9.62 5.03 -36.56
CA VAL A 425 8.99 5.16 -35.24
C VAL A 425 8.34 3.83 -34.84
N VAL A 426 7.68 3.15 -35.77
CA VAL A 426 7.09 1.82 -35.54
C VAL A 426 8.13 0.83 -35.01
N GLN A 427 9.30 0.76 -35.67
CA GLN A 427 10.39 -0.11 -35.25
C GLN A 427 10.93 0.28 -33.87
N ALA A 428 11.09 1.58 -33.59
CA ALA A 428 11.55 2.04 -32.28
C ALA A 428 10.63 1.60 -31.13
N TYR A 429 9.30 1.66 -31.32
CA TYR A 429 8.36 1.14 -30.32
C TYR A 429 8.41 -0.39 -30.20
N HIS A 430 8.58 -1.14 -31.29
CA HIS A 430 8.74 -2.59 -31.23
C HIS A 430 10.04 -3.02 -30.53
N ASP A 431 11.13 -2.30 -30.77
CA ASP A 431 12.41 -2.55 -30.10
C ASP A 431 12.32 -2.26 -28.60
N ALA A 432 11.58 -1.20 -28.24
CA ALA A 432 11.38 -0.79 -26.85
C ALA A 432 10.38 -1.67 -26.07
N ILE A 433 9.38 -2.26 -26.74
CA ILE A 433 8.25 -2.95 -26.10
C ILE A 433 8.21 -4.42 -26.52
N PRO A 434 8.70 -5.34 -25.67
CA PRO A 434 8.62 -6.77 -25.94
C PRO A 434 7.16 -7.28 -26.07
N PRO A 435 6.88 -8.28 -26.92
CA PRO A 435 5.52 -8.80 -27.14
C PRO A 435 4.80 -9.32 -25.89
N ASP A 436 5.54 -9.82 -24.89
CA ASP A 436 5.01 -10.32 -23.62
C ASP A 436 4.73 -9.20 -22.60
N LYS A 437 5.15 -7.97 -22.87
CA LYS A 437 5.00 -6.81 -21.98
C LYS A 437 3.80 -5.96 -22.36
N ALA A 438 2.64 -6.62 -22.41
CA ALA A 438 1.37 -6.01 -22.80
C ALA A 438 1.06 -4.68 -22.07
N PHE A 439 1.45 -4.57 -20.80
CA PHE A 439 1.22 -3.37 -20.00
C PHE A 439 2.09 -2.16 -20.38
N ALA A 440 3.29 -2.39 -20.92
CA ALA A 440 4.20 -1.31 -21.31
C ALA A 440 3.62 -0.57 -22.54
N TRP A 441 3.00 -1.33 -23.44
CA TRP A 441 2.20 -0.78 -24.53
C TRP A 441 0.98 0.04 -24.04
N ASP A 442 0.27 -0.44 -23.03
CA ASP A 442 -0.88 0.31 -22.48
C ASP A 442 -0.44 1.68 -21.93
N ALA A 443 0.76 1.75 -21.33
CA ALA A 443 1.34 3.00 -20.86
C ALA A 443 1.75 3.94 -22.02
N ALA A 444 2.46 3.43 -23.04
CA ALA A 444 2.93 4.22 -24.18
C ALA A 444 1.77 4.72 -25.07
N SER A 445 0.81 3.84 -25.40
CA SER A 445 -0.30 4.14 -26.30
C SER A 445 -1.21 5.26 -25.79
N GLY A 446 -1.29 5.47 -24.46
CA GLY A 446 -2.11 6.53 -23.87
C GLY A 446 -1.67 7.94 -24.27
N GLN A 447 -0.38 8.15 -24.52
CA GLN A 447 0.17 9.43 -25.00
C GLN A 447 0.01 9.58 -26.52
N LEU A 448 0.25 8.52 -27.28
CA LEU A 448 0.02 8.51 -28.74
C LEU A 448 -1.44 8.81 -29.07
N LYS A 449 -2.39 8.20 -28.35
CA LYS A 449 -3.83 8.49 -28.49
C LYS A 449 -4.17 9.96 -28.23
N LEU A 450 -3.51 10.57 -27.24
CA LEU A 450 -3.68 12.01 -26.96
C LEU A 450 -3.19 12.86 -28.14
N PHE A 451 -2.04 12.52 -28.71
CA PHE A 451 -1.54 13.22 -29.89
C PHE A 451 -2.41 13.03 -31.13
N ALA A 452 -2.91 11.82 -31.39
CA ALA A 452 -3.88 11.60 -32.46
C ALA A 452 -5.16 12.42 -32.26
N ALA A 453 -5.70 12.51 -31.04
CA ALA A 453 -6.88 13.31 -30.73
C ALA A 453 -6.68 14.82 -31.02
N LEU A 454 -5.45 15.31 -30.90
CA LEU A 454 -5.06 16.68 -31.24
C LEU A 454 -4.53 16.81 -32.68
N GLY A 455 -4.57 15.75 -33.48
CA GLY A 455 -4.06 15.75 -34.86
C GLY A 455 -2.56 15.92 -34.98
N ILE A 456 -1.80 15.59 -33.93
CA ILE A 456 -0.34 15.67 -33.90
C ILE A 456 0.20 14.35 -34.46
N ARG A 457 0.82 14.40 -35.65
CA ARG A 457 1.41 13.24 -36.35
C ARG A 457 0.47 12.04 -36.43
N ALA A 458 -0.81 12.30 -36.71
CA ALA A 458 -1.88 11.29 -36.62
C ALA A 458 -1.65 10.06 -37.52
N ALA A 459 -1.09 10.25 -38.72
CA ALA A 459 -0.75 9.14 -39.62
C ALA A 459 0.33 8.22 -39.03
N THR A 460 1.37 8.79 -38.41
CA THR A 460 2.40 8.02 -37.71
C THR A 460 1.83 7.31 -36.49
N VAL A 461 0.98 7.98 -35.71
CA VAL A 461 0.28 7.34 -34.58
C VAL A 461 -0.54 6.14 -35.06
N ALA A 462 -1.32 6.28 -36.12
CA ALA A 462 -2.11 5.19 -36.68
C ALA A 462 -1.22 4.00 -37.08
N ALA A 463 -0.11 4.26 -37.78
CA ALA A 463 0.84 3.22 -38.18
C ALA A 463 1.43 2.46 -36.98
N VAL A 464 1.77 3.15 -35.88
CA VAL A 464 2.23 2.51 -34.64
C VAL A 464 1.11 1.73 -33.96
N MET A 465 -0.10 2.28 -33.86
CA MET A 465 -1.23 1.60 -33.23
C MET A 465 -1.61 0.31 -33.97
N ASP A 466 -1.64 0.35 -35.30
CA ASP A 466 -1.99 -0.79 -36.16
C ASP A 466 -0.97 -1.93 -36.04
N SER A 467 0.32 -1.62 -35.84
CA SER A 467 1.38 -2.63 -35.72
C SER A 467 1.33 -3.44 -34.42
N PHE A 468 0.73 -2.89 -33.36
CA PHE A 468 0.51 -3.58 -32.08
C PHE A 468 -0.86 -4.29 -32.00
N GLY A 469 -1.76 -4.04 -32.95
CA GLY A 469 -3.08 -4.67 -33.07
C GLY A 469 -4.15 -4.17 -32.09
N GLU A 470 -5.43 -4.36 -32.45
CA GLU A 470 -6.56 -4.11 -31.55
C GLU A 470 -6.68 -5.24 -30.51
N ARG A 471 -6.67 -4.89 -29.21
CA ARG A 471 -7.00 -5.85 -28.15
C ARG A 471 -8.50 -5.91 -27.98
N GLY A 472 -9.08 -7.08 -28.26
CA GLY A 472 -10.49 -7.36 -27.93
C GLY A 472 -10.73 -7.25 -26.42
N GLU A 473 -11.95 -6.84 -26.04
CA GLU A 473 -12.38 -6.86 -24.64
C GLU A 473 -12.32 -8.29 -24.08
N ALA A 474 -11.59 -8.48 -22.98
CA ALA A 474 -11.59 -9.76 -22.28
C ALA A 474 -12.98 -10.03 -21.68
N PRO A 475 -13.46 -11.28 -21.66
CA PRO A 475 -14.72 -11.61 -20.99
C PRO A 475 -14.64 -11.28 -19.51
N GLY A 476 -15.77 -10.84 -18.94
CA GLY A 476 -15.89 -10.62 -17.50
C GLY A 476 -15.57 -11.89 -16.70
N ARG A 477 -15.05 -11.72 -15.49
CA ARG A 477 -14.54 -12.78 -14.62
C ARG A 477 -15.43 -12.94 -13.40
N HIS A 478 -15.75 -14.18 -13.05
CA HIS A 478 -16.44 -14.53 -11.81
C HIS A 478 -15.52 -15.41 -10.97
N LEU A 479 -15.13 -14.92 -9.80
CA LEU A 479 -14.35 -15.69 -8.84
C LEU A 479 -15.26 -16.26 -7.76
N VAL A 480 -15.14 -17.57 -7.51
CA VAL A 480 -15.87 -18.25 -6.44
C VAL A 480 -14.87 -18.76 -5.42
N VAL A 481 -14.93 -18.25 -4.20
CA VAL A 481 -14.23 -18.84 -3.06
C VAL A 481 -15.13 -19.91 -2.45
N PHE A 482 -14.63 -21.12 -2.29
CA PHE A 482 -15.37 -22.22 -1.69
C PHE A 482 -14.80 -22.58 -0.32
N ALA A 483 -15.68 -22.82 0.65
CA ALA A 483 -15.34 -23.41 1.94
C ALA A 483 -16.50 -24.25 2.44
N GLY A 484 -16.25 -25.45 2.98
CA GLY A 484 -17.33 -26.28 3.51
C GLY A 484 -16.95 -27.08 4.74
N HIS A 485 -17.98 -27.68 5.36
CA HIS A 485 -17.78 -28.58 6.49
C HIS A 485 -16.84 -29.74 6.12
N ARG A 486 -16.05 -30.16 7.10
CA ARG A 486 -15.28 -31.39 7.03
C ARG A 486 -16.21 -32.57 7.25
N VAL A 487 -15.84 -33.75 6.75
CA VAL A 487 -16.55 -34.98 7.13
C VAL A 487 -16.47 -35.16 8.65
N ASP A 488 -17.61 -35.46 9.26
CA ASP A 488 -17.71 -35.59 10.71
C ASP A 488 -16.74 -36.65 11.27
N ALA A 489 -16.14 -36.35 12.42
CA ALA A 489 -15.43 -37.34 13.20
C ALA A 489 -16.45 -38.34 13.81
N PRO A 490 -16.03 -39.58 14.16
CA PRO A 490 -16.95 -40.63 14.62
C PRO A 490 -17.92 -40.24 15.75
N ASP A 491 -17.54 -39.28 16.61
CA ASP A 491 -18.33 -38.82 17.76
C ASP A 491 -18.81 -37.36 17.64
N ALA A 492 -18.64 -36.72 16.48
CA ALA A 492 -19.08 -35.33 16.27
C ALA A 492 -20.60 -35.25 15.98
N PRO A 493 -21.29 -34.17 16.39
CA PRO A 493 -22.66 -33.92 15.97
C PRO A 493 -22.78 -33.93 14.43
N PRO A 494 -23.82 -34.55 13.86
CA PRO A 494 -23.93 -34.75 12.42
C PRO A 494 -24.12 -33.42 11.70
N ARG A 495 -23.14 -33.03 10.89
CA ARG A 495 -23.18 -31.86 10.00
C ARG A 495 -22.82 -32.24 8.57
N PHE A 496 -21.85 -33.13 8.43
CA PHE A 496 -21.52 -33.78 7.16
C PHE A 496 -21.06 -35.24 7.39
N PRO A 497 -22.00 -36.18 7.61
CA PRO A 497 -21.68 -37.59 7.73
C PRO A 497 -21.10 -38.17 6.42
N ALA A 498 -20.17 -39.12 6.51
CA ALA A 498 -19.56 -39.75 5.33
C ALA A 498 -20.59 -40.41 4.39
N ALA A 499 -21.68 -40.95 4.94
CA ALA A 499 -22.72 -41.63 4.17
C ALA A 499 -23.51 -40.70 3.22
N VAL A 500 -23.46 -39.38 3.45
CA VAL A 500 -24.23 -38.39 2.66
C VAL A 500 -23.35 -37.61 1.69
N GLU A 501 -22.14 -38.13 1.39
CA GLU A 501 -21.20 -37.54 0.44
C GLU A 501 -21.82 -37.31 -0.95
N SER A 502 -22.51 -38.30 -1.52
CA SER A 502 -23.13 -38.18 -2.84
C SER A 502 -24.14 -37.04 -2.88
N ARG A 503 -24.90 -36.84 -1.79
CA ARG A 503 -25.86 -35.75 -1.68
C ARG A 503 -25.17 -34.39 -1.62
N ALA A 504 -24.06 -34.28 -0.88
CA ALA A 504 -23.25 -33.07 -0.87
C ALA A 504 -22.70 -32.73 -2.27
N SER A 505 -22.20 -33.73 -2.99
CA SER A 505 -21.72 -33.56 -4.37
C SER A 505 -22.81 -33.07 -5.33
N GLU A 506 -24.03 -33.58 -5.22
CA GLU A 506 -25.18 -33.10 -6.00
C GLU A 506 -25.50 -31.63 -5.72
N LEU A 507 -25.58 -31.24 -4.44
CA LEU A 507 -25.92 -29.87 -4.05
C LEU A 507 -24.82 -28.87 -4.46
N ILE A 508 -23.55 -29.23 -4.27
CA ILE A 508 -22.41 -28.41 -4.70
C ILE A 508 -22.41 -28.29 -6.23
N GLY A 509 -22.58 -29.40 -6.95
CA GLY A 509 -22.64 -29.42 -8.41
C GLY A 509 -23.75 -28.53 -8.98
N ALA A 510 -24.95 -28.62 -8.43
CA ALA A 510 -26.09 -27.79 -8.85
C ALA A 510 -25.83 -26.29 -8.62
N ARG A 511 -25.14 -25.91 -7.54
CA ARG A 511 -24.76 -24.50 -7.31
C ARG A 511 -23.66 -24.03 -8.24
N LEU A 512 -22.63 -24.85 -8.50
CA LEU A 512 -21.58 -24.52 -9.47
C LEU A 512 -22.15 -24.30 -10.87
N GLU A 513 -23.11 -25.14 -11.29
CA GLU A 513 -23.79 -24.97 -12.58
C GLU A 513 -24.56 -23.65 -12.65
N MET A 514 -25.32 -23.34 -11.61
CA MET A 514 -26.06 -22.07 -11.52
C MET A 514 -25.13 -20.85 -11.55
N LEU A 515 -24.02 -20.87 -10.82
CA LEU A 515 -23.03 -19.78 -10.83
C LEU A 515 -22.32 -19.68 -12.20
N SER A 516 -21.96 -20.81 -12.81
CA SER A 516 -21.31 -20.84 -14.13
C SER A 516 -22.18 -20.32 -15.28
N ALA A 517 -23.50 -20.26 -15.07
CA ALA A 517 -24.46 -19.76 -16.03
C ALA A 517 -24.72 -18.25 -15.91
N GLN A 518 -24.09 -17.57 -14.94
CA GLN A 518 -24.25 -16.13 -14.76
C GLN A 518 -23.64 -15.32 -15.91
N VAL A 519 -24.29 -14.18 -16.17
CA VAL A 519 -23.92 -13.23 -17.22
C VAL A 519 -23.63 -11.86 -16.62
N ASP A 520 -22.83 -11.06 -17.32
CA ASP A 520 -22.60 -9.65 -17.01
C ASP A 520 -23.82 -8.78 -17.35
N GLN A 521 -23.71 -7.47 -17.10
CA GLN A 521 -24.77 -6.48 -17.39
C GLN A 521 -25.13 -6.39 -18.87
N ASN A 522 -24.25 -6.86 -19.76
CA ASN A 522 -24.42 -6.88 -21.21
C ASN A 522 -24.87 -8.26 -21.74
N GLY A 523 -25.22 -9.19 -20.84
CA GLY A 523 -25.66 -10.54 -21.19
C GLY A 523 -24.55 -11.48 -21.65
N ARG A 524 -23.27 -11.13 -21.47
CA ARG A 524 -22.13 -12.00 -21.80
C ARG A 524 -21.82 -12.93 -20.63
N ARG A 525 -21.57 -14.21 -20.92
CA ARG A 525 -21.24 -15.21 -19.89
C ARG A 525 -19.92 -14.88 -19.20
N LEU A 526 -19.92 -14.92 -17.87
CA LEU A 526 -18.71 -14.72 -17.07
C LEU A 526 -17.82 -15.97 -17.11
N SER A 527 -16.51 -15.76 -17.21
CA SER A 527 -15.52 -16.83 -17.05
C SER A 527 -15.33 -17.13 -15.55
N MET A 528 -15.78 -18.30 -15.11
CA MET A 528 -15.75 -18.69 -13.69
C MET A 528 -14.43 -19.36 -13.31
N THR A 529 -13.87 -19.01 -12.16
CA THR A 529 -12.73 -19.70 -11.53
C THR A 529 -13.04 -19.94 -10.06
N VAL A 530 -12.74 -21.14 -9.56
CA VAL A 530 -12.95 -21.52 -8.15
C VAL A 530 -11.63 -21.48 -7.38
N LEU A 531 -11.62 -20.82 -6.23
CA LEU A 531 -10.56 -20.90 -5.23
C LEU A 531 -11.07 -21.78 -4.08
N ALA A 532 -10.33 -22.83 -3.73
CA ALA A 532 -10.69 -23.67 -2.61
C ALA A 532 -9.43 -24.21 -1.92
N SER A 533 -9.53 -24.42 -0.62
CA SER A 533 -8.52 -25.23 0.08
C SER A 533 -8.73 -26.70 -0.23
N ALA A 534 -8.26 -27.58 0.64
CA ALA A 534 -8.33 -29.02 0.44
C ALA A 534 -8.59 -29.76 1.75
N ALA A 535 -9.43 -29.17 2.62
CA ALA A 535 -9.83 -29.84 3.84
C ALA A 535 -10.60 -31.14 3.53
N ARG A 536 -10.46 -32.16 4.39
CA ARG A 536 -11.17 -33.44 4.26
C ARG A 536 -12.68 -33.21 4.20
N GLY A 537 -13.33 -33.56 3.08
CA GLY A 537 -14.77 -33.37 2.86
C GLY A 537 -15.06 -32.42 1.71
N ALA A 538 -15.86 -31.38 1.98
CA ALA A 538 -16.49 -30.56 0.94
C ALA A 538 -15.48 -29.88 0.01
N ASP A 539 -14.33 -29.44 0.54
CA ASP A 539 -13.27 -28.80 -0.25
C ASP A 539 -12.67 -29.76 -1.29
N LEU A 540 -12.50 -31.05 -0.96
CA LEU A 540 -12.02 -32.03 -1.96
C LEU A 540 -13.10 -32.30 -3.02
N LEU A 541 -14.37 -32.35 -2.62
CA LEU A 541 -15.49 -32.53 -3.54
C LEU A 541 -15.60 -31.41 -4.57
N VAL A 542 -15.41 -30.15 -4.15
CA VAL A 542 -15.52 -29.03 -5.10
C VAL A 542 -14.44 -29.10 -6.19
N HIS A 543 -13.21 -29.54 -5.86
CA HIS A 543 -12.14 -29.71 -6.85
C HIS A 543 -12.47 -30.81 -7.86
N GLU A 544 -13.01 -31.94 -7.40
CA GLU A 544 -13.43 -33.05 -8.27
C GLU A 544 -14.57 -32.62 -9.20
N LEU A 545 -15.60 -31.96 -8.65
CA LEU A 545 -16.73 -31.45 -9.44
C LEU A 545 -16.31 -30.39 -10.45
N CYS A 546 -15.33 -29.54 -10.12
CA CYS A 546 -14.75 -28.57 -11.04
C CYS A 546 -14.01 -29.28 -12.19
N ALA A 547 -13.21 -30.30 -11.88
CA ALA A 547 -12.50 -31.09 -12.88
C ALA A 547 -13.48 -31.76 -13.87
N ASP A 548 -14.53 -32.41 -13.35
CA ASP A 548 -15.56 -33.07 -14.16
C ASP A 548 -16.28 -32.10 -15.10
N ARG A 549 -16.53 -30.87 -14.63
CA ARG A 549 -17.24 -29.82 -15.37
C ARG A 549 -16.33 -28.90 -16.18
N ARG A 550 -15.01 -29.13 -16.16
CA ARG A 550 -14.00 -28.27 -16.79
C ARG A 550 -14.07 -26.81 -16.32
N ILE A 551 -14.40 -26.61 -15.05
CA ILE A 551 -14.34 -25.31 -14.38
C ILE A 551 -12.90 -25.13 -13.87
N PRO A 552 -12.19 -24.05 -14.23
CA PRO A 552 -10.89 -23.76 -13.68
C PRO A 552 -10.92 -23.66 -12.14
N ALA A 553 -10.09 -24.46 -11.47
CA ALA A 553 -9.93 -24.42 -10.02
C ALA A 553 -8.46 -24.12 -9.65
N ARG A 554 -8.28 -23.36 -8.58
CA ARG A 554 -6.99 -23.05 -7.96
C ARG A 554 -7.00 -23.66 -6.57
N LEU A 555 -6.00 -24.48 -6.32
CA LEU A 555 -5.78 -25.12 -5.03
C LEU A 555 -5.03 -24.13 -4.13
N CYS A 556 -5.64 -23.70 -3.02
CA CYS A 556 -5.05 -22.73 -2.10
C CYS A 556 -4.67 -23.40 -0.79
N LEU A 557 -3.37 -23.53 -0.51
CA LEU A 557 -2.87 -24.14 0.72
C LEU A 557 -2.12 -23.13 1.60
N PRO A 558 -2.38 -23.11 2.92
CA PRO A 558 -1.63 -22.23 3.83
C PRO A 558 -0.15 -22.62 3.98
N MET A 559 0.20 -23.84 3.59
CA MET A 559 1.50 -24.48 3.80
C MET A 559 1.75 -25.56 2.75
N PRO A 560 2.95 -26.16 2.68
CA PRO A 560 3.26 -27.16 1.66
C PRO A 560 2.31 -28.38 1.68
N PRO A 561 2.02 -28.99 0.50
CA PRO A 561 1.10 -30.11 0.42
C PRO A 561 1.44 -31.33 1.30
N ASP A 562 2.73 -31.63 1.49
CA ASP A 562 3.18 -32.72 2.36
C ASP A 562 2.88 -32.44 3.84
N VAL A 563 2.99 -31.17 4.25
CA VAL A 563 2.63 -30.71 5.59
C VAL A 563 1.11 -30.77 5.79
N VAL A 564 0.33 -30.27 4.82
CA VAL A 564 -1.14 -30.38 4.84
C VAL A 564 -1.56 -31.85 4.94
N ALA A 565 -0.97 -32.73 4.14
CA ALA A 565 -1.25 -34.17 4.20
C ALA A 565 -0.99 -34.74 5.60
N ARG A 566 0.10 -34.35 6.25
CA ARG A 566 0.46 -34.84 7.59
C ARG A 566 -0.49 -34.32 8.68
N LEU A 567 -0.89 -33.06 8.62
CA LEU A 567 -1.68 -32.41 9.68
C LEU A 567 -3.19 -32.63 9.53
N ALA A 568 -3.71 -32.59 8.30
CA ALA A 568 -5.14 -32.69 8.04
C ALA A 568 -5.62 -34.11 7.69
N PHE A 569 -4.69 -35.01 7.34
CA PHE A 569 -4.98 -36.40 6.95
C PHE A 569 -4.05 -37.39 7.70
N PRO A 570 -4.20 -37.50 9.04
CA PRO A 570 -3.33 -38.35 9.86
C PRO A 570 -3.46 -39.84 9.51
N GLU A 571 -4.64 -40.26 9.06
CA GLU A 571 -4.92 -41.62 8.63
C GLU A 571 -4.58 -41.80 7.13
N ALA A 572 -4.06 -42.97 6.77
CA ALA A 572 -3.85 -43.35 5.37
C ALA A 572 -5.17 -43.87 4.76
N ASP A 573 -6.18 -43.01 4.73
CA ASP A 573 -7.52 -43.30 4.24
C ASP A 573 -7.72 -42.86 2.77
N GLU A 574 -8.93 -43.11 2.25
CA GLU A 574 -9.31 -42.70 0.90
C GLU A 574 -9.24 -41.17 0.70
N TRP A 575 -9.52 -40.38 1.74
CA TRP A 575 -9.44 -38.92 1.70
C TRP A 575 -8.01 -38.42 1.46
N ARG A 576 -7.02 -39.06 2.09
CA ARG A 576 -5.61 -38.74 1.83
C ARG A 576 -5.21 -39.04 0.38
N VAL A 577 -5.70 -40.14 -0.20
CA VAL A 577 -5.45 -40.50 -1.60
C VAL A 577 -6.09 -39.48 -2.55
N ARG A 578 -7.32 -39.03 -2.27
CA ARG A 578 -8.02 -37.99 -3.03
C ARG A 578 -7.29 -36.65 -2.97
N PHE A 579 -6.86 -36.24 -1.77
CA PHE A 579 -6.02 -35.05 -1.59
C PHE A 579 -4.76 -35.10 -2.47
N GLN A 580 -4.00 -36.20 -2.43
CA GLN A 580 -2.80 -36.36 -3.26
C GLN A 580 -3.11 -36.29 -4.76
N ARG A 581 -4.23 -36.84 -5.21
CA ARG A 581 -4.68 -36.76 -6.61
C ARG A 581 -4.98 -35.32 -7.01
N ILE A 582 -5.69 -34.57 -6.15
CA ILE A 582 -6.02 -33.16 -6.38
C ILE A 582 -4.74 -32.31 -6.44
N VAL A 583 -3.80 -32.49 -5.52
CA VAL A 583 -2.50 -31.80 -5.53
C VAL A 583 -1.75 -32.06 -6.83
N ARG A 584 -1.64 -33.32 -7.26
CA ARG A 584 -0.95 -33.68 -8.53
C ARG A 584 -1.64 -33.07 -9.75
N SER A 585 -2.97 -33.07 -9.78
CA SER A 585 -3.75 -32.57 -10.92
C SER A 585 -3.74 -31.03 -11.01
N ASN A 586 -3.51 -30.35 -9.89
CA ASN A 586 -3.52 -28.89 -9.77
C ASN A 586 -2.13 -28.29 -9.54
N GLN A 587 -1.03 -29.01 -9.85
CA GLN A 587 0.32 -28.54 -9.56
C GLN A 587 0.64 -27.18 -10.24
N ALA A 588 0.11 -26.94 -11.44
CA ALA A 588 0.28 -25.69 -12.16
C ALA A 588 -0.61 -24.53 -11.65
N SER A 589 -1.66 -24.84 -10.90
CA SER A 589 -2.63 -23.89 -10.35
C SER A 589 -2.59 -23.79 -8.82
N LEU A 590 -1.64 -24.48 -8.19
CA LEU A 590 -1.40 -24.47 -6.75
C LEU A 590 -0.87 -23.11 -6.31
N LEU A 591 -1.54 -22.52 -5.34
CA LEU A 591 -1.12 -21.34 -4.60
C LEU A 591 -0.78 -21.77 -3.17
N GLN A 592 0.35 -21.30 -2.66
CA GLN A 592 0.88 -21.66 -1.35
C GLN A 592 1.34 -20.41 -0.60
N LEU A 593 0.90 -20.26 0.65
CA LEU A 593 1.24 -19.11 1.49
C LEU A 593 2.55 -19.28 2.28
N GLY A 594 2.74 -20.42 2.95
CA GLY A 594 3.91 -20.68 3.80
C GLY A 594 4.77 -21.83 3.31
N ASP A 595 6.00 -21.93 3.82
CA ASP A 595 6.98 -22.96 3.40
C ASP A 595 7.09 -24.12 4.39
N GLY A 596 6.36 -24.06 5.50
CA GLY A 596 6.43 -25.03 6.58
C GLY A 596 5.14 -25.13 7.38
N ALA A 597 5.18 -25.91 8.46
CA ALA A 597 4.03 -26.14 9.33
C ALA A 597 3.74 -24.98 10.29
N GLU A 598 4.74 -24.15 10.55
CA GLU A 598 4.66 -23.05 11.51
C GLU A 598 4.50 -21.71 10.79
N LEU A 599 4.07 -20.70 11.54
CA LEU A 599 4.11 -19.32 11.08
C LEU A 599 5.56 -18.86 10.87
N PRO A 600 5.81 -17.86 10.00
CA PRO A 600 7.10 -17.16 9.93
C PRO A 600 7.57 -16.70 11.31
N LEU A 601 8.89 -16.68 11.55
CA LEU A 601 9.47 -16.37 12.87
C LEU A 601 8.99 -15.01 13.39
N TRP A 602 8.84 -14.00 12.52
CA TRP A 602 8.34 -12.68 12.86
C TRP A 602 6.88 -12.66 13.36
N LEU A 603 6.14 -13.75 13.18
CA LEU A 603 4.78 -13.97 13.69
C LEU A 603 4.70 -15.00 14.82
N GLN A 604 5.74 -15.79 15.04
CA GLN A 604 5.74 -16.79 16.12
C GLN A 604 5.63 -16.12 17.49
N GLY A 605 4.94 -16.78 18.42
CA GLY A 605 4.72 -16.26 19.79
C GLY A 605 3.56 -15.27 19.92
N ARG A 606 2.90 -14.87 18.82
CA ARG A 606 1.70 -14.01 18.89
C ARG A 606 0.46 -14.85 19.22
N PRO A 607 -0.26 -14.55 20.31
CA PRO A 607 -1.42 -15.34 20.72
C PRO A 607 -2.57 -15.22 19.71
N GLY A 608 -3.23 -16.33 19.43
CA GLY A 608 -4.43 -16.37 18.58
C GLY A 608 -4.18 -16.37 17.06
N MET A 609 -2.92 -16.43 16.62
CA MET A 609 -2.58 -16.70 15.23
C MET A 609 -2.20 -18.16 15.01
N ASP A 610 -2.80 -18.77 13.99
CA ASP A 610 -2.43 -20.09 13.50
C ASP A 610 -2.34 -20.08 11.95
N PRO A 611 -1.59 -21.01 11.34
CA PRO A 611 -1.41 -21.03 9.89
C PRO A 611 -2.70 -21.21 9.07
N TRP A 612 -3.72 -21.89 9.60
CA TRP A 612 -4.98 -22.11 8.89
C TRP A 612 -5.85 -20.85 8.89
N GLU A 613 -5.94 -20.18 10.03
CA GLU A 613 -6.56 -18.86 10.19
C GLU A 613 -5.95 -17.85 9.23
N ARG A 614 -4.61 -17.75 9.21
CA ARG A 614 -3.88 -16.86 8.30
C ARG A 614 -4.12 -17.21 6.83
N GLY A 615 -4.18 -18.51 6.52
CA GLY A 615 -4.53 -19.02 5.20
C GLY A 615 -5.91 -18.57 4.72
N ASN A 616 -6.92 -18.62 5.60
CA ASN A 616 -8.26 -18.15 5.30
C ASN A 616 -8.25 -16.65 4.97
N ARG A 617 -7.61 -15.81 5.80
CA ARG A 617 -7.44 -14.37 5.54
C ARG A 617 -6.75 -14.11 4.21
N TRP A 618 -5.69 -14.85 3.90
CA TRP A 618 -4.98 -14.76 2.62
C TRP A 618 -5.87 -15.06 1.42
N VAL A 619 -6.63 -16.17 1.44
CA VAL A 619 -7.55 -16.53 0.33
C VAL A 619 -8.62 -15.45 0.12
N MET A 620 -9.13 -14.87 1.20
CA MET A 620 -10.10 -13.77 1.10
C MET A 620 -9.47 -12.51 0.48
N HIS A 621 -8.26 -12.12 0.91
CA HIS A 621 -7.53 -10.99 0.31
C HIS A 621 -7.15 -11.25 -1.15
N LEU A 622 -6.76 -12.47 -1.49
CA LEU A 622 -6.44 -12.90 -2.84
C LEU A 622 -7.68 -12.75 -3.74
N ALA A 623 -8.84 -13.19 -3.26
CA ALA A 623 -10.08 -13.11 -4.00
C ALA A 623 -10.52 -11.65 -4.26
N ASP A 624 -10.42 -10.79 -3.24
CA ASP A 624 -10.72 -9.36 -3.36
C ASP A 624 -9.74 -8.64 -4.31
N ALA A 625 -8.46 -9.06 -4.32
CA ALA A 625 -7.42 -8.46 -5.16
C ALA A 625 -7.38 -8.99 -6.61
N TRP A 626 -8.20 -10.00 -6.93
CA TRP A 626 -8.16 -10.71 -8.21
C TRP A 626 -8.60 -9.85 -9.40
N GLY A 627 -9.39 -8.80 -9.15
CA GLY A 627 -9.99 -7.96 -10.19
C GLY A 627 -11.07 -8.69 -10.99
N ALA A 628 -11.86 -9.53 -10.31
CA ALA A 628 -13.04 -10.15 -10.89
C ALA A 628 -14.23 -9.19 -10.84
N ASP A 629 -15.08 -9.21 -11.86
CA ASP A 629 -16.32 -8.42 -11.92
C ASP A 629 -17.31 -8.85 -10.84
N ARG A 630 -17.25 -10.14 -10.46
CA ARG A 630 -18.02 -10.71 -9.36
C ARG A 630 -17.16 -11.62 -8.52
N VAL A 631 -17.26 -11.49 -7.20
CA VAL A 631 -16.67 -12.41 -6.22
C VAL A 631 -17.80 -13.02 -5.39
N THR A 632 -17.78 -14.35 -5.23
CA THR A 632 -18.80 -15.09 -4.48
C THR A 632 -18.13 -16.03 -3.48
N LEU A 633 -18.55 -15.97 -2.21
CA LEU A 633 -18.24 -17.00 -1.24
C LEU A 633 -19.36 -18.05 -1.30
N LEU A 634 -19.07 -19.24 -1.83
CA LEU A 634 -19.96 -20.40 -1.81
C LEU A 634 -19.59 -21.28 -0.62
N VAL A 635 -20.52 -21.46 0.33
CA VAL A 635 -20.27 -22.31 1.52
C VAL A 635 -21.24 -23.46 1.66
N LEU A 636 -20.73 -24.63 2.06
CA LEU A 636 -21.53 -25.72 2.61
C LEU A 636 -21.51 -25.61 4.14
N TRP A 637 -22.57 -25.02 4.70
CA TRP A 637 -22.60 -24.57 6.10
C TRP A 637 -24.01 -24.63 6.68
N ASP A 638 -24.13 -24.88 7.99
CA ASP A 638 -25.40 -25.02 8.74
C ASP A 638 -25.90 -23.70 9.32
N GLY A 639 -25.12 -22.62 9.16
CA GLY A 639 -25.42 -21.31 9.74
C GLY A 639 -24.94 -21.12 11.18
N HIS A 640 -24.28 -22.12 11.77
CA HIS A 640 -23.80 -22.04 13.16
C HIS A 640 -22.38 -21.47 13.22
N ASP A 641 -22.22 -20.39 14.00
CA ASP A 641 -20.93 -19.76 14.28
C ASP A 641 -20.62 -19.88 15.78
N ASP A 642 -19.61 -20.66 16.11
CA ASP A 642 -19.12 -20.92 17.47
C ASP A 642 -18.01 -19.95 17.90
N GLY A 643 -17.65 -18.98 17.04
CA GLY A 643 -16.56 -18.04 17.26
C GLY A 643 -15.17 -18.63 17.00
N ALA A 644 -15.06 -19.91 16.62
CA ALA A 644 -13.76 -20.52 16.34
C ALA A 644 -13.17 -20.00 15.02
N ASN A 645 -11.84 -19.91 14.99
CA ASN A 645 -11.07 -19.55 13.79
C ASN A 645 -10.62 -20.81 13.04
N GLY A 646 -10.22 -20.65 11.77
CA GLY A 646 -9.73 -21.74 10.91
C GLY A 646 -10.81 -22.56 10.20
N GLY A 647 -12.10 -22.27 10.40
CA GLY A 647 -13.23 -23.00 9.81
C GLY A 647 -14.14 -22.18 8.88
N THR A 648 -15.18 -22.81 8.33
CA THR A 648 -16.15 -22.19 7.40
C THR A 648 -16.84 -20.96 7.98
N ALA A 649 -17.17 -20.98 9.28
CA ALA A 649 -17.77 -19.82 9.97
C ALA A 649 -16.87 -18.58 9.91
N GLN A 650 -15.55 -18.75 10.07
CA GLN A 650 -14.59 -17.65 9.93
C GLN A 650 -14.61 -17.06 8.52
N MET A 651 -14.63 -17.90 7.48
CA MET A 651 -14.71 -17.42 6.08
C MET A 651 -15.96 -16.58 5.84
N VAL A 652 -17.10 -16.98 6.41
CA VAL A 652 -18.34 -16.19 6.36
C VAL A 652 -18.21 -14.87 7.13
N ARG A 653 -17.59 -14.87 8.32
CA ARG A 653 -17.30 -13.62 9.07
C ARG A 653 -16.42 -12.67 8.25
N LEU A 654 -15.35 -13.17 7.66
CA LEU A 654 -14.43 -12.39 6.83
C LEU A 654 -15.13 -11.80 5.60
N ALA A 655 -15.94 -12.60 4.88
CA ALA A 655 -16.71 -12.13 3.73
C ALA A 655 -17.71 -11.03 4.10
N ARG A 656 -18.40 -11.18 5.23
CA ARG A 656 -19.33 -10.15 5.75
C ARG A 656 -18.61 -8.88 6.14
N ALA A 657 -17.45 -8.99 6.79
CA ALA A 657 -16.65 -7.83 7.21
C ALA A 657 -16.10 -7.04 6.01
N GLN A 658 -15.71 -7.73 4.92
CA GLN A 658 -15.20 -7.09 3.70
C GLN A 658 -16.32 -6.46 2.85
N GLY A 659 -17.52 -7.06 2.83
CA GLY A 659 -18.70 -6.52 2.14
C GLY A 659 -18.67 -6.60 0.60
N SER A 660 -17.55 -6.99 -0.01
CA SER A 660 -17.41 -7.16 -1.48
C SER A 660 -17.87 -8.52 -2.01
N PHE A 661 -18.20 -9.46 -1.12
CA PHE A 661 -18.55 -10.84 -1.47
C PHE A 661 -20.05 -11.05 -1.51
N ALA A 662 -20.56 -11.60 -2.62
CA ALA A 662 -21.86 -12.27 -2.60
C ALA A 662 -21.73 -13.58 -1.79
N ILE A 663 -22.61 -13.83 -0.83
CA ILE A 663 -22.55 -15.05 -0.01
C ILE A 663 -23.67 -15.99 -0.45
N GLU A 664 -23.28 -17.18 -0.91
CA GLU A 664 -24.18 -18.26 -1.32
C GLU A 664 -24.02 -19.43 -0.36
N VAL A 665 -25.11 -19.80 0.32
CA VAL A 665 -25.10 -20.87 1.33
C VAL A 665 -25.83 -22.10 0.80
N ILE A 666 -25.11 -23.22 0.78
CA ILE A 666 -25.69 -24.56 0.72
C ILE A 666 -25.91 -24.99 2.16
N ASP A 667 -27.17 -25.01 2.59
CA ASP A 667 -27.52 -25.41 3.95
C ASP A 667 -27.19 -26.89 4.17
N SER A 668 -26.14 -27.16 4.96
CA SER A 668 -25.67 -28.53 5.18
C SER A 668 -26.68 -29.39 5.95
N ARG A 669 -27.69 -28.80 6.58
CA ARG A 669 -28.79 -29.56 7.20
C ARG A 669 -29.61 -30.34 6.17
N GLN A 670 -29.61 -29.91 4.90
CA GLN A 670 -30.24 -30.63 3.78
C GLN A 670 -29.54 -31.96 3.47
N LEU A 671 -28.33 -32.21 4.00
CA LEU A 671 -27.64 -33.48 3.85
C LEU A 671 -28.23 -34.58 4.73
N LEU A 672 -28.96 -34.20 5.78
CA LEU A 672 -29.51 -35.13 6.78
C LEU A 672 -30.95 -35.57 6.47
N HIS A 673 -31.52 -35.11 5.35
CA HIS A 673 -32.93 -35.25 5.00
C HIS A 673 -33.15 -35.99 3.68
#